data_AF-A0A937KFW2-F1
#
_entry.id   AF-A0A937KFW2-F1
#
_cell.length_a   1.000
_cell.length_b   1.000
_cell.length_c   1.000
_cell.angle_alpha   90.00
_cell.angle_beta   90.00
_cell.angle_gamma   90.00
#
_symmetry.space_group_name_H-M   'P 1'
#
loop_
_entity.id
_entity.type
_entity.pdbx_description
1 polymer ?
#
loop_
_entity_poly.entity_id
_entity_poly.type
_entity_poly.pdbx_seq_one_letter_code
_entity_poly.pdbx_strand_id
1 'polypeptide(L)'
;MYNFYIYHKEIGRIRIEDPVGWDGLGKKIIRDSKLHGVFFEYTPKLQFIKKGKAIIHNFLEKYGIEVELYLIVTFQDPVTRIFSTDYTGRFNMTTLEISELYATCNVENTGFLQKFKNRMDVKVNLQSLISQGGVTLSPYDSETQNILLHSKSIKKVLDVASTNQEYYEDAINVLNAGLNATTFIKVGFDVINQDEIEDTFMNFGPSELDPVENSLYLMKLKEAGSYNVDIKLDFEVEYIDGALDLITHYFQVFFGIKDGLTLIHNETTPKAFFSEEVMNLNEPPNAVGEFRKRKKTYTVNYQHTFNFTAGQEVYLHAFSDVDYEGESGGDWIYRQKITLKDTSYMRIDSATSFPSTISPVVLIHEAWSRVCQSITDQEDSFRSDYYGRTDSEPRQYSVDGEGSLRGQTDGALLRGFPLKDNPMHTSFKEMFEGCNAIDSIGVGIDKEGTKQVIRVEPVSHFYSKERSIILNWVNDIRKKVDATRFYNEIKAGYKKWANEEYNNLDEFLSRRELTLPITQVKNSLDLISPFIAGGYTLEFTRRDRYKDATTKDNENDNETFIIELRRTAGGFEPARNQDFTMLDNILDPNTVYNANLSISRNLIRNGAIIAASLIKSEEGIKMSFGEGNTRVLSQKTGEDLIIESGEITKEQLGKAIWRNEIYLFKHRLSLMQWRTINQHPTKYIEFSPTDRNHKKGYILEAVPDQRTREVSFTLLRANL
;
A
#
# COMPACT_ATOMS: atom_id res chain seq x y z
N MET A 1 4.68 19.27 52.31
CA MET A 1 3.31 19.80 52.50
C MET A 1 2.76 20.17 51.13
N TYR A 2 1.52 19.79 50.81
CA TYR A 2 0.87 20.17 49.56
C TYR A 2 0.04 21.42 49.76
N ASN A 3 -0.02 22.27 48.73
CA ASN A 3 -0.93 23.41 48.67
C ASN A 3 -1.64 23.43 47.32
N PHE A 4 -2.93 23.73 47.35
CA PHE A 4 -3.82 23.72 46.19
C PHE A 4 -4.29 25.13 45.84
N TYR A 5 -4.32 25.42 44.55
CA TYR A 5 -4.72 26.72 44.05
C TYR A 5 -5.55 26.60 42.79
N ILE A 6 -6.54 27.47 42.64
CA ILE A 6 -7.22 27.67 41.37
C ILE A 6 -6.65 28.90 40.69
N TYR A 7 -6.34 28.79 39.41
CA TYR A 7 -5.85 29.86 38.56
C TYR A 7 -6.81 30.14 37.41
N HIS A 8 -7.09 31.42 37.21
CA HIS A 8 -7.68 31.96 35.98
C HIS A 8 -7.07 33.33 35.72
N LYS A 9 -6.97 33.75 34.45
CA LYS A 9 -6.31 35.00 34.04
C LYS A 9 -6.81 36.25 34.78
N GLU A 10 -8.08 36.29 35.17
CA GLU A 10 -8.70 37.44 35.87
C GLU A 10 -8.43 37.50 37.37
N ILE A 11 -8.25 36.36 38.02
CA ILE A 11 -8.13 36.29 39.49
C ILE A 11 -6.71 35.91 39.92
N GLY A 12 -5.81 35.64 38.96
CA GLY A 12 -4.52 35.06 39.24
C GLY A 12 -4.68 33.72 39.97
N ARG A 13 -3.74 33.41 40.87
CA ARG A 13 -3.69 32.14 41.60
C ARG A 13 -4.26 32.31 43.02
N ILE A 14 -5.42 31.72 43.28
CA ILE A 14 -6.09 31.74 44.59
C ILE A 14 -5.90 30.40 45.32
N ARG A 15 -5.45 30.45 46.58
CA ARG A 15 -5.34 29.25 47.44
C ARG A 15 -6.72 28.76 47.87
N ILE A 16 -6.93 27.45 47.76
CA ILE A 16 -8.18 26.77 48.15
C ILE A 16 -7.93 25.74 49.25
N GLU A 17 -9.02 25.26 49.84
CA GLU A 17 -9.00 24.07 50.72
C GLU A 17 -8.57 22.81 49.95
N ASP A 18 -8.05 21.83 50.68
CA ASP A 18 -7.63 20.53 50.13
C ASP A 18 -8.82 19.85 49.43
N PRO A 19 -8.76 19.62 48.11
CA PRO A 19 -9.84 18.95 47.38
C PRO A 19 -10.02 17.52 47.85
N VAL A 20 -11.23 17.05 48.10
CA VAL A 20 -11.47 15.64 48.43
C VAL A 20 -11.09 14.77 47.22
N GLY A 21 -10.33 13.69 47.47
CA GLY A 21 -9.71 12.84 46.45
C GLY A 21 -8.31 13.27 45.99
N TRP A 22 -7.73 14.31 46.62
CA TRP A 22 -6.39 14.81 46.28
C TRP A 22 -5.27 13.78 46.49
N ASP A 23 -5.46 12.82 47.38
CA ASP A 23 -4.52 11.72 47.63
C ASP A 23 -4.31 10.84 46.38
N GLY A 24 -5.28 10.84 45.46
CA GLY A 24 -5.21 10.23 44.13
C GLY A 24 -4.53 11.08 43.05
N LEU A 25 -4.07 12.31 43.34
CA LEU A 25 -3.36 13.20 42.38
C LEU A 25 -1.98 12.72 41.94
N GLY A 26 -1.55 11.56 42.44
CA GLY A 26 -0.25 11.02 42.11
C GLY A 26 -0.09 10.76 40.62
N LYS A 27 1.07 11.18 40.08
CA LYS A 27 1.52 10.88 38.72
C LYS A 27 1.44 9.38 38.45
N LYS A 28 0.43 8.93 37.71
CA LYS A 28 0.29 7.53 37.33
C LYS A 28 1.19 7.27 36.14
N ILE A 29 1.91 6.16 36.17
CA ILE A 29 2.71 5.69 35.04
C ILE A 29 1.88 4.61 34.35
N ILE A 30 1.52 4.84 33.09
CA ILE A 30 0.65 3.93 32.35
C ILE A 30 1.31 3.63 31.01
N ARG A 31 1.47 2.33 30.71
CA ARG A 31 1.88 1.89 29.38
C ARG A 31 0.65 1.69 28.53
N ASP A 32 0.62 2.34 27.37
CA ASP A 32 -0.46 2.13 26.43
C ASP A 32 -0.32 0.76 25.76
N SER A 33 -1.43 0.03 25.66
CA SER A 33 -1.41 -1.33 25.12
C SER A 33 -1.21 -1.39 23.60
N LYS A 34 -1.62 -0.33 22.87
CA LYS A 34 -1.51 -0.20 21.42
C LYS A 34 -0.26 0.57 21.03
N LEU A 35 -0.04 1.74 21.63
CA LEU A 35 1.13 2.58 21.33
C LEU A 35 2.41 2.02 21.96
N HIS A 36 2.32 1.12 22.94
CA HIS A 36 3.45 0.52 23.66
C HIS A 36 4.33 1.46 24.48
N GLY A 37 4.32 2.77 24.22
CA GLY A 37 5.02 3.75 25.03
C GLY A 37 4.41 3.94 26.42
N VAL A 38 5.17 4.62 27.28
CA VAL A 38 4.77 4.90 28.65
C VAL A 38 4.42 6.37 28.80
N PHE A 39 3.21 6.61 29.26
CA PHE A 39 2.63 7.93 29.45
C PHE A 39 2.40 8.20 30.93
N PHE A 40 2.32 9.49 31.25
CA PHE A 40 2.08 9.95 32.61
C PHE A 40 0.72 10.63 32.67
N GLU A 41 -0.18 10.04 33.45
CA GLU A 41 -1.55 10.52 33.59
C GLU A 41 -1.80 11.11 34.97
N TYR A 42 -2.65 12.13 34.97
CA TYR A 42 -3.07 12.89 36.13
C TYR A 42 -4.53 13.25 35.91
N THR A 43 -5.43 12.33 36.26
CA THR A 43 -6.86 12.59 36.08
C THR A 43 -7.65 12.05 37.26
N PRO A 44 -7.54 12.69 38.43
CA PRO A 44 -8.48 12.43 39.51
C PRO A 44 -9.77 13.23 39.28
N LYS A 45 -10.91 12.56 39.48
CA LYS A 45 -12.18 13.25 39.79
C LYS A 45 -12.01 13.85 41.19
N LEU A 46 -11.96 15.18 41.27
CA LEU A 46 -11.74 15.90 42.52
C LEU A 46 -13.01 16.59 42.97
N GLN A 47 -13.22 16.62 44.27
CA GLN A 47 -14.34 17.32 44.89
C GLN A 47 -13.84 18.55 45.65
N PHE A 48 -14.32 19.71 45.22
CA PHE A 48 -13.96 21.03 45.71
C PHE A 48 -15.06 21.55 46.64
N ILE A 49 -14.66 22.10 47.78
CA ILE A 49 -15.56 22.66 48.79
C ILE A 49 -15.31 24.16 48.96
N LYS A 50 -16.21 24.85 49.67
CA LYS A 50 -16.03 26.25 50.09
C LYS A 50 -15.51 27.16 48.97
N LYS A 51 -14.28 27.67 49.07
CA LYS A 51 -13.71 28.61 48.10
C LYS A 51 -13.53 27.97 46.73
N GLY A 52 -13.07 26.71 46.70
CA GLY A 52 -12.90 25.97 45.45
C GLY A 52 -14.22 25.85 44.67
N LYS A 53 -15.29 25.41 45.35
CA LYS A 53 -16.64 25.34 44.77
C LYS A 53 -17.11 26.72 44.26
N ALA A 54 -17.00 27.75 45.10
CA ALA A 54 -17.51 29.08 44.77
C ALA A 54 -16.83 29.68 43.53
N ILE A 55 -15.50 29.48 43.41
CA ILE A 55 -14.75 29.91 42.22
C ILE A 55 -15.23 29.14 40.99
N ILE A 56 -15.26 27.81 41.04
CA ILE A 56 -15.66 26.97 39.90
C ILE A 56 -17.06 27.34 39.41
N HIS A 57 -18.03 27.46 40.33
CA HIS A 57 -19.41 27.85 40.02
C HIS A 57 -19.48 29.24 39.37
N ASN A 58 -18.83 30.24 39.95
CA ASN A 58 -18.85 31.61 39.41
C ASN A 58 -18.26 31.68 37.99
N PHE A 59 -17.14 30.97 37.75
CA PHE A 59 -16.50 30.96 36.45
C PHE A 59 -17.29 30.15 35.41
N LEU A 60 -17.99 29.09 35.82
CA LEU A 60 -18.94 28.38 34.96
C LEU A 60 -20.10 29.29 34.54
N GLU A 61 -20.74 29.99 35.48
CA GLU A 61 -21.88 30.89 35.17
C GLU A 61 -21.46 32.03 34.23
N LYS A 62 -20.21 32.50 34.33
CA LYS A 62 -19.71 33.62 33.54
C LYS A 62 -19.27 33.24 32.12
N TYR A 63 -18.66 32.07 31.94
CA TYR A 63 -17.98 31.69 30.69
C TYR A 63 -18.49 30.37 30.08
N GLY A 64 -19.40 29.68 30.76
CA GLY A 64 -19.87 28.36 30.37
C GLY A 64 -18.76 27.31 30.44
N ILE A 65 -18.93 26.26 29.64
CA ILE A 65 -18.01 25.11 29.61
C ILE A 65 -16.64 25.43 29.01
N GLU A 66 -16.51 26.53 28.26
CA GLU A 66 -15.27 26.93 27.60
C GLU A 66 -14.27 27.63 28.52
N VAL A 67 -14.59 27.81 29.81
CA VAL A 67 -13.70 28.51 30.73
C VAL A 67 -12.33 27.84 30.85
N GLU A 68 -11.28 28.67 30.87
CA GLU A 68 -9.91 28.23 31.07
C GLU A 68 -9.52 28.34 32.55
N LEU A 69 -10.08 27.44 33.36
CA LEU A 69 -9.78 27.35 34.78
C LEU A 69 -8.74 26.25 35.02
N TYR A 70 -7.75 26.52 35.89
CA TYR A 70 -6.64 25.59 36.16
C TYR A 70 -6.48 25.28 37.65
N LEU A 71 -6.20 24.03 37.99
CA LEU A 71 -5.72 23.61 39.30
C LEU A 71 -4.19 23.61 39.28
N ILE A 72 -3.58 24.28 40.25
CA ILE A 72 -2.13 24.27 40.48
C ILE A 72 -1.87 23.66 41.85
N VAL A 73 -1.06 22.62 41.88
CA VAL A 73 -0.63 21.91 43.08
C VAL A 73 0.86 22.17 43.28
N THR A 74 1.24 22.65 44.45
CA THR A 74 2.65 22.80 44.83
C THR A 74 3.00 21.88 45.98
N PHE A 75 4.17 21.27 45.89
CA PHE A 75 4.74 20.42 46.92
C PHE A 75 5.95 21.09 47.55
N GLN A 76 6.01 21.06 48.88
CA GLN A 76 7.20 21.44 49.63
C GLN A 76 8.16 20.27 49.76
N ASP A 77 9.36 20.40 49.21
CA ASP A 77 10.44 19.45 49.41
C ASP A 77 10.74 19.34 50.93
N PRO A 78 10.75 18.11 51.49
CA PRO A 78 10.91 17.92 52.93
C PRO A 78 12.32 18.27 53.44
N VAL A 79 13.32 18.28 52.54
CA VAL A 79 14.72 18.57 52.85
C VAL A 79 15.01 20.06 52.62
N THR A 80 14.77 20.57 51.41
CA THR A 80 15.12 21.96 51.07
C THR A 80 14.09 22.97 51.57
N ARG A 81 12.89 22.51 51.95
CA ARG A 81 11.74 23.34 52.37
C ARG A 81 11.24 24.31 51.29
N ILE A 82 11.71 24.16 50.05
CA ILE A 82 11.28 24.95 48.90
C ILE A 82 10.01 24.34 48.31
N PHE A 83 9.05 25.19 47.95
CA PHE A 83 7.87 24.78 47.19
C PHE A 83 8.19 24.76 45.70
N SER A 84 7.84 23.68 45.02
CA SER A 84 7.84 23.59 43.56
C SER A 84 6.46 23.17 43.07
N THR A 85 6.10 23.55 41.85
CA THR A 85 4.89 23.06 41.20
C THR A 85 5.03 21.56 40.95
N ASP A 86 4.09 20.79 41.48
CA ASP A 86 4.03 19.35 41.34
C ASP A 86 3.05 18.94 40.22
N TYR A 87 1.96 19.69 40.06
CA TYR A 87 0.95 19.46 39.02
C TYR A 87 0.25 20.76 38.62
N THR A 88 -0.06 20.87 37.33
CA THR A 88 -0.97 21.87 36.77
C THR A 88 -1.92 21.14 35.84
N GLY A 89 -3.23 21.34 36.00
CA GLY A 89 -4.24 20.77 35.12
C GLY A 89 -5.40 21.70 34.88
N ARG A 90 -6.10 21.55 33.76
CA ARG A 90 -7.31 22.31 33.40
C ARG A 90 -8.54 21.57 33.90
N PHE A 91 -9.50 22.30 34.43
CA PHE A 91 -10.80 21.74 34.79
C PHE A 91 -11.57 21.33 33.53
N ASN A 92 -12.00 20.07 33.45
CA ASN A 92 -12.91 19.62 32.39
C ASN A 92 -14.35 19.89 32.80
N MET A 93 -14.87 21.05 32.39
CA MET A 93 -16.19 21.54 32.77
C MET A 93 -17.34 20.67 32.25
N THR A 94 -17.11 19.80 31.25
CA THR A 94 -18.13 18.84 30.77
C THR A 94 -18.43 17.73 31.79
N THR A 95 -17.53 17.54 32.76
CA THR A 95 -17.64 16.53 33.83
C THR A 95 -18.07 17.12 35.17
N LEU A 96 -18.42 18.40 35.19
CA LEU A 96 -18.70 19.14 36.41
C LEU A 96 -20.09 18.81 36.96
N GLU A 97 -20.12 18.36 38.21
CA GLU A 97 -21.33 18.14 39.00
C GLU A 97 -21.30 19.10 40.20
N ILE A 98 -22.32 19.94 40.35
CA ILE A 98 -22.41 20.88 41.48
C ILE A 98 -23.57 20.47 42.40
N SER A 99 -23.27 20.34 43.68
CA SER A 99 -24.26 20.18 44.75
C SER A 99 -24.30 21.43 45.63
N GLU A 100 -25.18 21.47 46.64
CA GLU A 100 -25.20 22.54 47.64
C GLU A 100 -23.87 22.68 48.41
N LEU A 101 -23.13 21.58 48.61
CA LEU A 101 -21.96 21.57 49.50
C LEU A 101 -20.62 21.52 48.74
N TYR A 102 -20.60 21.03 47.52
CA TYR A 102 -19.37 20.82 46.77
C TYR A 102 -19.57 20.93 45.25
N ALA A 103 -18.45 21.03 44.54
CA ALA A 103 -18.37 20.85 43.09
C ALA A 103 -17.40 19.71 42.79
N THR A 104 -17.79 18.76 41.96
CA THR A 104 -16.95 17.63 41.57
C THR A 104 -16.63 17.72 40.09
N CYS A 105 -15.36 17.64 39.72
CA CYS A 105 -14.91 17.83 38.35
C CYS A 105 -13.63 17.03 38.09
N ASN A 106 -13.47 16.52 36.86
CA ASN A 106 -12.19 15.99 36.43
C ASN A 106 -11.22 17.14 36.17
N VAL A 107 -9.99 16.98 36.62
CA VAL A 107 -8.89 17.87 36.24
C VAL A 107 -8.00 17.11 35.27
N GLU A 108 -7.83 17.66 34.08
CA GLU A 108 -7.08 17.06 33.00
C GLU A 108 -5.71 17.71 32.88
N ASN A 109 -4.72 16.89 32.51
CA ASN A 109 -3.39 17.40 32.24
C ASN A 109 -3.43 18.33 31.02
N THR A 110 -2.69 19.44 31.06
CA THR A 110 -2.53 20.32 29.90
C THR A 110 -1.14 20.18 29.31
N GLY A 111 -1.00 20.52 28.02
CA GLY A 111 0.28 20.56 27.33
C GLY A 111 0.42 19.53 26.21
N PHE A 112 1.67 19.19 25.91
CA PHE A 112 2.06 18.49 24.69
C PHE A 112 1.36 17.13 24.50
N LEU A 113 1.38 16.27 25.53
CA LEU A 113 0.77 14.94 25.46
C LEU A 113 -0.74 15.00 25.23
N GLN A 114 -1.45 15.90 25.94
CA GLN A 114 -2.90 16.01 25.79
C GLN A 114 -3.27 16.56 24.42
N LYS A 115 -2.53 17.57 23.93
CA LYS A 115 -2.69 18.11 22.58
C LYS A 115 -2.48 17.04 21.52
N PHE A 116 -1.42 16.24 21.65
CA PHE A 116 -1.15 15.09 20.79
C PHE A 116 -2.31 14.09 20.78
N LYS A 117 -2.74 13.61 21.96
CA LYS A 117 -3.86 12.65 22.08
C LYS A 117 -5.15 13.19 21.46
N ASN A 118 -5.46 14.47 21.68
CA ASN A 118 -6.70 15.08 21.18
C ASN A 118 -6.72 15.30 19.66
N ARG A 119 -5.56 15.28 19.00
CA ARG A 119 -5.43 15.63 17.58
C ARG A 119 -4.84 14.51 16.72
N MET A 120 -4.60 13.32 17.27
CA MET A 120 -3.96 12.24 16.53
C MET A 120 -4.80 11.73 15.33
N ASP A 121 -6.11 11.90 15.38
CA ASP A 121 -7.06 11.53 14.31
C ASP A 121 -7.28 12.66 13.29
N VAL A 122 -6.74 13.87 13.53
CA VAL A 122 -6.93 15.02 12.64
C VAL A 122 -6.07 14.83 11.39
N LYS A 123 -6.70 14.91 10.21
CA LYS A 123 -5.98 14.95 8.93
C LYS A 123 -5.26 16.29 8.78
N VAL A 124 -4.00 16.23 8.34
CA VAL A 124 -3.15 17.40 8.12
C VAL A 124 -2.67 17.41 6.67
N ASN A 125 -2.56 18.61 6.09
CA ASN A 125 -1.91 18.82 4.81
C ASN A 125 -0.39 18.78 5.00
N LEU A 126 0.29 17.84 4.33
CA LEU A 126 1.73 17.65 4.44
C LEU A 126 2.54 18.80 3.80
N GLN A 127 1.97 19.55 2.86
CA GLN A 127 2.61 20.72 2.25
C GLN A 127 2.29 22.03 2.99
N SER A 128 1.49 22.01 4.07
CA SER A 128 1.16 23.20 4.84
C SER A 128 2.30 23.64 5.76
N LEU A 129 2.67 24.91 5.67
CA LEU A 129 3.58 25.58 6.62
C LEU A 129 2.82 26.28 7.75
N ILE A 130 1.58 25.89 8.00
CA ILE A 130 0.76 26.36 9.12
C ILE A 130 0.20 25.13 9.83
N SER A 131 0.54 25.01 11.12
CA SER A 131 0.02 23.97 12.01
C SER A 131 -1.47 24.16 12.32
N GLN A 132 -2.10 23.15 12.94
CA GLN A 132 -3.52 23.18 13.30
C GLN A 132 -3.87 24.33 14.26
N GLY A 133 -2.93 24.73 15.12
CA GLY A 133 -3.06 25.87 16.03
C GLY A 133 -2.62 27.21 15.44
N GLY A 134 -2.30 27.29 14.15
CA GLY A 134 -1.93 28.53 13.47
C GLY A 134 -0.46 28.94 13.62
N VAL A 135 0.41 28.09 14.16
CA VAL A 135 1.85 28.34 14.22
C VAL A 135 2.48 28.10 12.85
N THR A 136 3.26 29.08 12.37
CA THR A 136 4.06 28.98 11.14
C THR A 136 5.18 27.97 11.31
N LEU A 137 5.33 27.08 10.32
CA LEU A 137 6.33 26.03 10.28
C LEU A 137 7.46 26.35 9.29
N SER A 138 8.65 25.83 9.54
CA SER A 138 9.77 25.90 8.62
C SER A 138 9.59 24.95 7.43
N PRO A 139 9.93 25.39 6.19
CA PRO A 139 10.00 24.49 5.05
C PRO A 139 11.15 23.50 5.22
N TYR A 140 11.06 22.35 4.55
CA TYR A 140 12.19 21.43 4.39
C TYR A 140 12.68 21.50 2.94
N ASP A 141 13.97 21.32 2.72
CA ASP A 141 14.55 21.35 1.37
C ASP A 141 14.20 20.08 0.57
N SER A 142 13.91 18.97 1.26
CA SER A 142 13.75 17.62 0.68
C SER A 142 12.45 16.90 1.06
N GLU A 143 11.44 17.62 1.60
CA GLU A 143 10.16 17.04 2.07
C GLU A 143 9.50 16.12 1.03
N THR A 144 9.44 16.61 -0.21
CA THR A 144 8.83 15.90 -1.33
C THR A 144 9.88 15.65 -2.39
N GLN A 145 10.05 14.37 -2.77
CA GLN A 145 10.96 13.93 -3.81
C GLN A 145 10.18 13.61 -5.08
N ASN A 146 10.74 14.01 -6.22
CA ASN A 146 10.19 13.65 -7.52
C ASN A 146 10.75 12.28 -7.93
N ILE A 147 9.98 11.22 -7.67
CA ILE A 147 10.40 9.85 -7.92
C ILE A 147 9.97 9.42 -9.31
N LEU A 148 10.92 8.88 -10.09
CA LEU A 148 10.63 8.28 -11.39
C LEU A 148 10.06 6.87 -11.19
N LEU A 149 8.74 6.74 -11.34
CA LEU A 149 8.04 5.45 -11.25
C LEU A 149 8.23 4.67 -12.54
N HIS A 150 8.65 3.41 -12.43
CA HIS A 150 8.75 2.49 -13.56
C HIS A 150 7.42 1.78 -13.84
N SER A 151 7.31 1.12 -14.98
CA SER A 151 6.14 0.26 -15.24
C SER A 151 6.16 -0.99 -14.36
N LYS A 152 4.99 -1.38 -13.84
CA LYS A 152 4.67 -2.78 -13.51
C LYS A 152 4.11 -3.43 -14.77
N SER A 153 4.67 -4.56 -15.19
CA SER A 153 4.15 -5.25 -16.38
C SER A 153 2.78 -5.85 -16.10
N ILE A 154 1.84 -5.63 -17.02
CA ILE A 154 0.49 -6.21 -17.01
C ILE A 154 0.41 -7.18 -18.18
N LYS A 155 0.14 -8.47 -17.91
CA LYS A 155 0.04 -9.49 -18.95
C LYS A 155 -1.41 -9.60 -19.42
N LYS A 156 -1.61 -9.49 -20.74
CA LYS A 156 -2.93 -9.58 -21.38
C LYS A 156 -2.94 -10.67 -22.44
N VAL A 157 -4.07 -11.34 -22.59
CA VAL A 157 -4.29 -12.41 -23.57
C VAL A 157 -5.38 -12.03 -24.57
N LEU A 158 -5.16 -12.35 -25.84
CA LEU A 158 -6.18 -12.46 -26.88
C LEU A 158 -6.19 -13.90 -27.39
N ASP A 159 -7.35 -14.53 -27.46
CA ASP A 159 -7.57 -15.87 -28.03
C ASP A 159 -8.88 -15.85 -28.81
N VAL A 160 -8.75 -15.97 -30.14
CA VAL A 160 -9.85 -15.81 -31.09
C VAL A 160 -9.79 -16.89 -32.17
N ALA A 161 -10.95 -17.34 -32.64
CA ALA A 161 -11.08 -18.46 -33.56
C ALA A 161 -12.22 -18.28 -34.57
N SER A 162 -12.20 -19.05 -35.66
CA SER A 162 -13.24 -19.01 -36.69
C SER A 162 -14.28 -20.14 -36.53
N THR A 163 -15.50 -19.98 -37.05
CA THR A 163 -16.51 -21.06 -37.18
C THR A 163 -16.81 -21.50 -38.62
N ASN A 164 -15.83 -21.46 -39.53
CA ASN A 164 -16.03 -21.58 -40.99
C ASN A 164 -16.74 -20.36 -41.57
N GLN A 165 -16.13 -19.19 -41.43
CA GLN A 165 -16.67 -17.95 -42.00
C GLN A 165 -16.51 -17.95 -43.52
N GLU A 166 -17.60 -17.70 -44.23
CA GLU A 166 -17.63 -17.70 -45.69
C GLU A 166 -17.86 -16.29 -46.23
N TYR A 167 -17.08 -15.93 -47.24
CA TYR A 167 -17.26 -14.75 -48.05
C TYR A 167 -17.50 -15.15 -49.51
N TYR A 168 -18.42 -14.45 -50.17
CA TYR A 168 -18.75 -14.60 -51.59
C TYR A 168 -18.60 -13.26 -52.28
N GLU A 169 -17.77 -13.21 -53.32
CA GLU A 169 -17.70 -12.09 -54.25
C GLU A 169 -18.29 -12.49 -55.60
N ASP A 170 -19.32 -11.76 -56.02
CA ASP A 170 -19.83 -11.78 -57.38
C ASP A 170 -19.33 -10.53 -58.10
N ALA A 171 -18.24 -10.65 -58.84
CA ALA A 171 -17.72 -9.55 -59.65
C ALA A 171 -17.99 -9.80 -61.15
N ILE A 172 -18.93 -9.04 -61.72
CA ILE A 172 -19.02 -8.89 -63.18
C ILE A 172 -17.97 -7.83 -63.56
N ASN A 173 -16.71 -8.23 -63.58
CA ASN A 173 -15.63 -7.35 -64.00
C ASN A 173 -15.41 -7.51 -65.50
N VAL A 174 -15.75 -6.47 -66.26
CA VAL A 174 -15.32 -6.33 -67.65
C VAL A 174 -13.82 -5.98 -67.63
N LEU A 175 -12.96 -6.98 -67.43
CA LEU A 175 -11.52 -6.75 -67.54
C LEU A 175 -11.13 -6.74 -69.02
N ASN A 176 -10.69 -5.57 -69.48
CA ASN A 176 -9.98 -5.42 -70.75
C ASN A 176 -8.57 -6.01 -70.66
N ALA A 177 -7.98 -6.43 -71.79
CA ALA A 177 -6.64 -7.02 -71.85
C ALA A 177 -5.59 -6.19 -71.08
N GLY A 178 -4.86 -6.83 -70.16
CA GLY A 178 -3.80 -6.21 -69.35
C GLY A 178 -4.25 -5.54 -68.04
N LEU A 179 -5.43 -5.88 -67.50
CA LEU A 179 -5.92 -5.38 -66.21
C LEU A 179 -5.84 -6.45 -65.10
N ASN A 180 -5.33 -6.03 -63.94
CA ASN A 180 -5.26 -6.83 -62.72
C ASN A 180 -6.44 -6.45 -61.81
N ALA A 181 -7.15 -7.44 -61.25
CA ALA A 181 -8.17 -7.22 -60.24
C ALA A 181 -7.65 -7.71 -58.88
N THR A 182 -7.54 -6.78 -57.91
CA THR A 182 -7.14 -7.06 -56.54
C THR A 182 -8.33 -6.93 -55.61
N THR A 183 -8.69 -8.01 -54.91
CA THR A 183 -9.65 -7.95 -53.80
C THR A 183 -8.90 -8.04 -52.47
N PHE A 184 -9.06 -7.03 -51.61
CA PHE A 184 -8.59 -7.10 -50.23
C PHE A 184 -9.62 -7.81 -49.34
N ILE A 185 -9.13 -8.64 -48.44
CA ILE A 185 -9.93 -9.46 -47.53
C ILE A 185 -9.47 -9.15 -46.10
N LYS A 186 -10.34 -8.58 -45.29
CA LYS A 186 -10.12 -8.47 -43.85
C LYS A 186 -10.17 -9.86 -43.25
N VAL A 187 -9.16 -10.23 -42.48
CA VAL A 187 -9.12 -11.51 -41.80
C VAL A 187 -9.49 -11.27 -40.33
N GLY A 188 -10.76 -11.54 -40.02
CA GLY A 188 -11.32 -11.44 -38.68
C GLY A 188 -11.85 -12.78 -38.18
N PHE A 189 -12.10 -12.88 -36.88
CA PHE A 189 -12.55 -14.11 -36.22
C PHE A 189 -13.88 -13.88 -35.49
N ASP A 190 -14.79 -14.84 -35.54
CA ASP A 190 -16.17 -14.70 -35.04
C ASP A 190 -16.38 -15.37 -33.67
N VAL A 191 -15.36 -16.08 -33.17
CA VAL A 191 -15.31 -16.61 -31.80
C VAL A 191 -14.26 -15.83 -31.01
N ILE A 192 -14.68 -15.30 -29.87
CA ILE A 192 -13.80 -14.69 -28.88
C ILE A 192 -13.76 -15.63 -27.67
N ASN A 193 -12.67 -16.37 -27.53
CA ASN A 193 -12.44 -17.20 -26.35
C ASN A 193 -11.98 -16.33 -25.17
N GLN A 194 -11.11 -15.35 -25.45
CA GLN A 194 -10.61 -14.36 -24.49
C GLN A 194 -10.16 -13.10 -25.23
N ASP A 195 -10.49 -11.92 -24.72
CA ASP A 195 -9.98 -10.65 -25.25
C ASP A 195 -9.73 -9.66 -24.10
N GLU A 196 -8.47 -9.50 -23.74
CA GLU A 196 -7.99 -8.52 -22.76
C GLU A 196 -7.27 -7.34 -23.44
N ILE A 197 -7.18 -7.39 -24.78
CA ILE A 197 -6.49 -6.41 -25.62
C ILE A 197 -7.56 -5.54 -26.30
N GLU A 198 -7.88 -4.42 -25.67
CA GLU A 198 -8.91 -3.48 -26.13
C GLU A 198 -8.68 -2.97 -27.58
N ASP A 199 -9.77 -2.59 -28.25
CA ASP A 199 -9.78 -2.00 -29.62
C ASP A 199 -9.39 -2.99 -30.74
N THR A 200 -9.84 -4.24 -30.60
CA THR A 200 -9.71 -5.31 -31.59
C THR A 200 -10.96 -5.37 -32.51
N PHE A 201 -10.74 -5.36 -33.82
CA PHE A 201 -11.73 -5.39 -34.89
C PHE A 201 -11.70 -6.73 -35.62
N MET A 202 -12.83 -7.44 -35.58
CA MET A 202 -12.84 -8.88 -35.84
C MET A 202 -13.68 -9.30 -37.05
N ASN A 203 -13.98 -8.37 -37.96
CA ASN A 203 -14.82 -8.65 -39.11
C ASN A 203 -14.04 -9.34 -40.24
N PHE A 204 -14.44 -10.56 -40.59
CA PHE A 204 -14.03 -11.21 -41.84
C PHE A 204 -14.84 -10.68 -43.03
N GLY A 205 -14.21 -10.58 -44.18
CA GLY A 205 -14.89 -10.27 -45.44
C GLY A 205 -14.15 -9.23 -46.27
N PRO A 206 -14.75 -8.78 -47.38
CA PRO A 206 -14.05 -7.99 -48.36
C PRO A 206 -13.82 -6.56 -47.88
N SER A 207 -12.88 -5.93 -48.53
CA SER A 207 -12.65 -4.51 -48.49
C SER A 207 -12.40 -4.00 -49.90
N GLU A 208 -13.23 -3.06 -50.35
CA GLU A 208 -13.00 -2.32 -51.61
C GLU A 208 -11.82 -1.35 -51.49
N LEU A 209 -11.33 -1.16 -50.26
CA LEU A 209 -10.26 -0.27 -49.90
C LEU A 209 -9.06 -1.07 -49.43
N ASP A 210 -7.86 -0.65 -49.81
CA ASP A 210 -6.62 -1.17 -49.22
C ASP A 210 -6.69 -0.99 -47.69
N PRO A 211 -6.62 -2.09 -46.91
CA PRO A 211 -6.77 -2.03 -45.47
C PRO A 211 -5.75 -1.12 -44.79
N VAL A 212 -4.53 -1.03 -45.32
CA VAL A 212 -3.43 -0.30 -44.72
C VAL A 212 -3.50 1.18 -45.09
N GLU A 213 -3.83 1.50 -46.34
CA GLU A 213 -4.02 2.90 -46.76
C GLU A 213 -5.21 3.54 -46.04
N ASN A 214 -6.24 2.75 -45.74
CA ASN A 214 -7.50 3.23 -45.17
C ASN A 214 -7.64 2.95 -43.66
N SER A 215 -6.55 2.56 -42.99
CA SER A 215 -6.51 2.29 -41.53
C SER A 215 -7.59 1.32 -41.05
N LEU A 216 -7.84 0.27 -41.83
CA LEU A 216 -8.66 -0.88 -41.46
C LEU A 216 -7.78 -1.92 -40.75
N TYR A 217 -7.35 -1.58 -39.54
CA TYR A 217 -6.50 -2.43 -38.71
C TYR A 217 -7.30 -3.56 -38.04
N LEU A 218 -6.62 -4.65 -37.72
CA LEU A 218 -7.16 -5.72 -36.87
C LEU A 218 -7.23 -5.25 -35.42
N MET A 219 -6.21 -4.56 -34.93
CA MET A 219 -6.19 -4.04 -33.56
C MET A 219 -5.33 -2.79 -33.46
N LYS A 220 -5.72 -1.87 -32.58
CA LYS A 220 -4.94 -0.67 -32.26
C LYS A 220 -4.46 -0.74 -30.82
N LEU A 221 -3.14 -0.83 -30.68
CA LEU A 221 -2.53 -1.08 -29.38
C LEU A 221 -2.65 0.15 -28.48
N LYS A 222 -3.30 0.01 -27.33
CA LYS A 222 -3.34 1.07 -26.31
C LYS A 222 -2.04 1.13 -25.50
N GLU A 223 -1.39 -0.01 -25.31
CA GLU A 223 -0.16 -0.11 -24.53
C GLU A 223 1.03 -0.52 -25.39
N ALA A 224 2.22 -0.09 -24.98
CA ALA A 224 3.47 -0.60 -25.52
C ALA A 224 3.82 -1.93 -24.82
N GLY A 225 4.69 -2.74 -25.39
CA GLY A 225 5.18 -3.95 -24.70
C GLY A 225 5.62 -5.05 -25.63
N SER A 226 5.84 -6.23 -25.06
CA SER A 226 6.16 -7.44 -25.82
C SER A 226 4.90 -8.25 -26.09
N TYR A 227 4.67 -8.63 -27.35
CA TYR A 227 3.47 -9.35 -27.80
C TYR A 227 3.90 -10.61 -28.54
N ASN A 228 3.63 -11.77 -27.96
CA ASN A 228 3.86 -13.06 -28.60
C ASN A 228 2.62 -13.41 -29.40
N VAL A 229 2.73 -13.39 -30.73
CA VAL A 229 1.63 -13.61 -31.66
C VAL A 229 1.77 -15.00 -32.26
N ASP A 230 0.74 -15.83 -32.15
CA ASP A 230 0.58 -17.15 -32.76
C ASP A 230 -0.68 -17.14 -33.64
N ILE A 231 -0.52 -17.43 -34.93
CA ILE A 231 -1.58 -17.38 -35.92
C ILE A 231 -1.60 -18.70 -36.67
N LYS A 232 -2.79 -19.28 -36.79
CA LYS A 232 -3.09 -20.32 -37.75
C LYS A 232 -4.28 -19.91 -38.61
N LEU A 233 -4.11 -19.84 -39.92
CA LEU A 233 -5.20 -19.54 -40.85
C LEU A 233 -5.32 -20.67 -41.86
N ASP A 234 -6.46 -21.33 -41.86
CA ASP A 234 -6.82 -22.32 -42.84
C ASP A 234 -7.86 -21.70 -43.78
N PHE A 235 -7.42 -21.30 -44.98
CA PHE A 235 -8.31 -20.79 -46.01
C PHE A 235 -8.71 -21.90 -46.97
N GLU A 236 -9.94 -21.84 -47.44
CA GLU A 236 -10.41 -22.59 -48.58
C GLU A 236 -10.93 -21.60 -49.61
N VAL A 237 -10.22 -21.47 -50.72
CA VAL A 237 -10.57 -20.55 -51.78
C VAL A 237 -11.11 -21.35 -52.97
N GLU A 238 -12.30 -20.96 -53.39
CA GLU A 238 -13.03 -21.55 -54.50
C GLU A 238 -13.28 -20.48 -55.56
N TYR A 239 -12.74 -20.70 -56.76
CA TYR A 239 -12.90 -19.80 -57.90
C TYR A 239 -13.85 -20.39 -58.92
N ILE A 240 -14.70 -19.54 -59.48
CA ILE A 240 -15.62 -19.85 -60.56
C ILE A 240 -15.41 -18.84 -61.69
N ASP A 241 -14.90 -19.31 -62.83
CA ASP A 241 -14.61 -18.48 -64.01
C ASP A 241 -15.29 -19.04 -65.27
N GLY A 242 -15.61 -18.17 -66.23
CA GLY A 242 -16.14 -18.55 -67.55
C GLY A 242 -15.26 -18.08 -68.72
N ALA A 243 -14.00 -17.73 -68.47
CA ALA A 243 -13.11 -17.13 -69.46
C ALA A 243 -12.45 -18.16 -70.38
N LEU A 244 -12.27 -17.81 -71.67
CA LEU A 244 -11.64 -18.68 -72.67
C LEU A 244 -10.10 -18.69 -72.58
N ASP A 245 -9.49 -17.69 -71.94
CA ASP A 245 -8.03 -17.49 -71.86
C ASP A 245 -7.44 -17.91 -70.50
N LEU A 246 -6.11 -17.78 -70.39
CA LEU A 246 -5.34 -18.06 -69.18
C LEU A 246 -5.60 -17.01 -68.10
N ILE A 247 -6.00 -17.49 -66.92
CA ILE A 247 -6.12 -16.68 -65.71
C ILE A 247 -5.19 -17.28 -64.64
N THR A 248 -4.37 -16.41 -64.06
CA THR A 248 -3.55 -16.75 -62.89
C THR A 248 -4.13 -16.07 -61.67
N HIS A 249 -4.38 -16.86 -60.63
CA HIS A 249 -4.80 -16.33 -59.34
C HIS A 249 -3.60 -16.28 -58.39
N TYR A 250 -3.53 -15.25 -57.56
CA TYR A 250 -2.59 -15.15 -56.45
C TYR A 250 -3.35 -14.92 -55.15
N PHE A 251 -2.90 -15.54 -54.06
CA PHE A 251 -3.49 -15.40 -52.74
C PHE A 251 -2.36 -15.22 -51.77
N GLN A 252 -2.41 -14.11 -51.06
CA GLN A 252 -1.35 -13.71 -50.16
C GLN A 252 -1.97 -13.29 -48.84
N VAL A 253 -1.24 -13.54 -47.75
CA VAL A 253 -1.66 -13.17 -46.40
C VAL A 253 -0.59 -12.28 -45.78
N PHE A 254 -1.07 -11.21 -45.15
CA PHE A 254 -0.27 -10.15 -44.57
C PHE A 254 -0.61 -9.99 -43.10
N PHE A 255 0.44 -10.02 -42.29
CA PHE A 255 0.42 -9.67 -40.89
C PHE A 255 1.57 -8.71 -40.66
N GLY A 256 1.26 -7.55 -40.08
CA GLY A 256 2.29 -6.55 -39.84
C GLY A 256 1.75 -5.27 -39.23
N ILE A 257 2.67 -4.33 -39.07
CA ILE A 257 2.39 -3.00 -38.54
C ILE A 257 2.67 -1.94 -39.60
N LYS A 258 1.97 -0.82 -39.47
CA LYS A 258 2.22 0.39 -40.26
C LYS A 258 3.20 1.30 -39.52
N ASP A 259 4.37 1.55 -40.09
CA ASP A 259 5.31 2.59 -39.62
C ASP A 259 5.49 3.63 -40.74
N GLY A 260 4.81 4.77 -40.60
CA GLY A 260 4.68 5.76 -41.68
C GLY A 260 3.87 5.24 -42.89
N LEU A 261 4.43 5.32 -44.10
CA LEU A 261 3.83 4.85 -45.36
C LEU A 261 4.26 3.42 -45.75
N THR A 262 5.02 2.71 -44.91
CA THR A 262 5.59 1.40 -45.27
C THR A 262 5.15 0.33 -44.28
N LEU A 263 4.65 -0.78 -44.82
CA LEU A 263 4.38 -2.00 -44.06
C LEU A 263 5.71 -2.66 -43.68
N ILE A 264 5.96 -2.81 -42.38
CA ILE A 264 7.13 -3.53 -41.90
C ILE A 264 6.73 -4.96 -41.59
N HIS A 265 7.15 -5.88 -42.46
CA HIS A 265 7.22 -7.30 -42.15
C HIS A 265 8.72 -7.66 -42.05
N ASN A 266 9.29 -7.45 -40.86
CA ASN A 266 10.71 -7.64 -40.51
C ASN A 266 11.75 -7.41 -41.64
N GLU A 267 12.23 -6.15 -41.67
CA GLU A 267 13.48 -5.65 -42.25
C GLU A 267 13.64 -5.64 -43.80
N THR A 268 13.66 -4.40 -44.33
CA THR A 268 14.13 -3.91 -45.64
C THR A 268 13.25 -4.01 -46.89
N THR A 269 12.07 -4.65 -46.90
CA THR A 269 11.00 -4.36 -47.90
C THR A 269 9.68 -5.05 -47.52
N PRO A 270 8.48 -4.46 -47.74
CA PRO A 270 7.21 -5.14 -47.53
C PRO A 270 7.12 -6.35 -48.46
N LYS A 271 7.09 -7.56 -47.92
CA LYS A 271 6.74 -8.79 -48.64
C LYS A 271 5.71 -9.55 -47.81
N ALA A 272 4.75 -10.17 -48.48
CA ALA A 272 3.83 -11.11 -47.85
C ALA A 272 4.63 -12.13 -47.04
N PHE A 273 4.18 -12.46 -45.83
CA PHE A 273 4.82 -13.51 -45.05
C PHE A 273 4.38 -14.91 -45.51
N PHE A 274 3.24 -14.95 -46.20
CA PHE A 274 2.79 -16.07 -47.00
C PHE A 274 2.32 -15.53 -48.36
N SER A 275 2.99 -15.96 -49.44
CA SER A 275 2.56 -15.72 -50.81
C SER A 275 2.65 -17.01 -51.59
N GLU A 276 1.54 -17.45 -52.17
CA GLU A 276 1.51 -18.61 -53.05
C GLU A 276 0.76 -18.25 -54.34
N GLU A 277 1.32 -18.68 -55.48
CA GLU A 277 0.56 -18.71 -56.73
C GLU A 277 -0.57 -19.73 -56.54
N VAL A 278 -1.80 -19.25 -56.67
CA VAL A 278 -2.98 -20.02 -56.28
C VAL A 278 -3.19 -21.14 -57.28
N MET A 279 -3.24 -20.78 -58.56
CA MET A 279 -3.57 -21.70 -59.63
C MET A 279 -3.31 -21.02 -60.97
N ASN A 280 -2.59 -21.72 -61.84
CA ASN A 280 -2.45 -21.33 -63.24
C ASN A 280 -3.40 -22.19 -64.08
N LEU A 281 -4.44 -21.58 -64.66
CA LEU A 281 -5.48 -22.29 -65.41
C LEU A 281 -5.04 -22.49 -66.87
N ASN A 282 -4.10 -23.41 -67.08
CA ASN A 282 -3.45 -23.66 -68.39
C ASN A 282 -4.30 -24.36 -69.47
N GLU A 283 -5.58 -24.66 -69.22
CA GLU A 283 -6.43 -25.41 -70.19
C GLU A 283 -7.75 -24.65 -70.48
N PRO A 284 -8.02 -24.20 -71.74
CA PRO A 284 -9.21 -23.45 -72.11
C PRO A 284 -10.51 -24.25 -71.92
N PRO A 285 -11.69 -23.62 -71.72
CA PRO A 285 -12.96 -24.33 -71.64
C PRO A 285 -13.28 -24.98 -72.99
N ASN A 286 -14.02 -26.08 -72.98
CA ASN A 286 -14.36 -26.79 -74.21
C ASN A 286 -15.46 -26.08 -75.03
N ALA A 287 -16.23 -25.17 -74.43
CA ALA A 287 -17.30 -24.42 -75.08
C ALA A 287 -17.60 -23.06 -74.41
N VAL A 288 -18.17 -22.13 -75.20
CA VAL A 288 -18.66 -20.81 -74.72
C VAL A 288 -19.84 -21.01 -73.76
N GLY A 289 -19.71 -20.51 -72.52
CA GLY A 289 -20.77 -20.56 -71.49
C GLY A 289 -20.62 -21.65 -70.42
N GLU A 290 -19.55 -22.45 -70.45
CA GLU A 290 -19.19 -23.35 -69.35
C GLU A 290 -18.43 -22.58 -68.25
N PHE A 291 -18.84 -22.78 -66.99
CA PHE A 291 -18.13 -22.25 -65.82
C PHE A 291 -17.19 -23.32 -65.24
N ARG A 292 -15.93 -22.97 -65.02
CA ARG A 292 -14.99 -23.79 -64.26
C ARG A 292 -15.23 -23.57 -62.77
N LYS A 293 -15.03 -24.60 -61.96
CA LYS A 293 -15.03 -24.50 -60.50
C LYS A 293 -13.77 -25.17 -59.97
N ARG A 294 -12.90 -24.40 -59.31
CA ARG A 294 -11.66 -24.90 -58.72
C ARG A 294 -11.59 -24.52 -57.26
N LYS A 295 -10.95 -25.37 -56.46
CA LYS A 295 -10.91 -25.25 -55.01
C LYS A 295 -9.51 -25.59 -54.52
N LYS A 296 -8.93 -24.75 -53.67
CA LYS A 296 -7.64 -24.99 -53.03
C LYS A 296 -7.69 -24.58 -51.56
N THR A 297 -6.97 -25.32 -50.73
CA THR A 297 -6.85 -25.05 -49.30
C THR A 297 -5.44 -24.55 -49.00
N TYR A 298 -5.36 -23.53 -48.16
CA TYR A 298 -4.12 -22.91 -47.72
C TYR A 298 -4.06 -22.97 -46.20
N THR A 299 -2.90 -23.36 -45.68
CA THR A 299 -2.63 -23.34 -44.25
C THR A 299 -1.46 -22.41 -44.01
N VAL A 300 -1.70 -21.37 -43.23
CA VAL A 300 -0.70 -20.40 -42.81
C VAL A 300 -0.47 -20.58 -41.33
N ASN A 301 0.77 -20.82 -40.92
CA ASN A 301 1.16 -20.82 -39.51
C ASN A 301 2.22 -19.75 -39.30
N TYR A 302 2.07 -18.92 -38.27
CA TYR A 302 3.00 -17.84 -37.98
C TYR A 302 3.14 -17.62 -36.48
N GLN A 303 4.37 -17.62 -35.99
CA GLN A 303 4.69 -17.32 -34.61
C GLN A 303 5.82 -16.29 -34.54
N HIS A 304 5.58 -15.18 -33.84
CA HIS A 304 6.60 -14.16 -33.65
C HIS A 304 6.34 -13.31 -32.41
N THR A 305 7.43 -12.83 -31.80
CA THR A 305 7.38 -11.88 -30.69
C THR A 305 7.70 -10.49 -31.19
N PHE A 306 6.73 -9.58 -31.10
CA PHE A 306 6.91 -8.18 -31.45
C PHE A 306 7.13 -7.33 -30.20
N ASN A 307 7.89 -6.24 -30.35
CA ASN A 307 7.94 -5.17 -29.37
C ASN A 307 7.21 -3.96 -29.95
N PHE A 308 5.96 -3.76 -29.52
CA PHE A 308 5.12 -2.71 -30.05
C PHE A 308 5.13 -1.46 -29.16
N THR A 309 4.81 -0.33 -29.77
CA THR A 309 4.58 0.96 -29.09
C THR A 309 3.08 1.28 -29.05
N ALA A 310 2.68 2.07 -28.05
CA ALA A 310 1.29 2.52 -27.92
C ALA A 310 0.86 3.36 -29.13
N GLY A 311 -0.36 3.12 -29.61
CA GLY A 311 -0.97 3.75 -30.77
C GLY A 311 -0.71 3.02 -32.10
N GLN A 312 0.16 2.01 -32.13
CA GLN A 312 0.43 1.25 -33.36
C GLN A 312 -0.79 0.45 -33.80
N GLU A 313 -1.01 0.47 -35.11
CA GLU A 313 -2.07 -0.26 -35.80
C GLU A 313 -1.48 -1.57 -36.34
N VAL A 314 -2.08 -2.69 -35.93
CA VAL A 314 -1.71 -4.04 -36.36
C VAL A 314 -2.71 -4.51 -37.39
N TYR A 315 -2.23 -5.01 -38.51
CA TYR A 315 -3.04 -5.42 -39.65
C TYR A 315 -2.93 -6.93 -39.85
N LEU A 316 -4.07 -7.57 -40.07
CA LEU A 316 -4.16 -8.92 -40.62
C LEU A 316 -5.16 -8.90 -41.78
N HIS A 317 -4.65 -9.11 -42.99
CA HIS A 317 -5.48 -9.15 -44.18
C HIS A 317 -4.92 -10.17 -45.16
N ALA A 318 -5.78 -10.63 -46.07
CA ALA A 318 -5.39 -11.37 -47.24
C ALA A 318 -5.73 -10.55 -48.48
N PHE A 319 -5.14 -10.86 -49.62
CA PHE A 319 -5.67 -10.41 -50.88
C PHE A 319 -5.66 -11.52 -51.90
N SER A 320 -6.62 -11.44 -52.82
CA SER A 320 -6.71 -12.28 -53.99
C SER A 320 -6.49 -11.41 -55.22
N ASP A 321 -5.42 -11.67 -55.96
CA ASP A 321 -5.17 -11.04 -57.26
C ASP A 321 -5.55 -11.97 -58.39
N VAL A 322 -6.08 -11.39 -59.45
CA VAL A 322 -6.42 -12.07 -60.70
C VAL A 322 -5.67 -11.39 -61.84
N ASP A 323 -4.72 -12.11 -62.43
CA ASP A 323 -4.00 -11.72 -63.64
C ASP A 323 -4.60 -12.43 -64.85
N TYR A 324 -5.03 -11.64 -65.84
CA TYR A 324 -5.59 -12.13 -67.10
C TYR A 324 -4.59 -11.88 -68.25
N GLU A 325 -4.15 -12.96 -68.89
CA GLU A 325 -3.25 -12.91 -70.05
C GLU A 325 -4.01 -13.31 -71.33
N GLY A 326 -4.72 -12.35 -71.97
CA GLY A 326 -5.48 -12.59 -73.20
C GLY A 326 -5.51 -11.41 -74.18
N GLU A 327 -5.76 -11.69 -75.46
CA GLU A 327 -5.96 -10.67 -76.50
C GLU A 327 -7.42 -10.15 -76.48
N SER A 328 -7.57 -8.83 -76.36
CA SER A 328 -8.79 -8.07 -76.08
C SER A 328 -10.10 -8.58 -76.72
N GLY A 329 -11.15 -8.75 -75.89
CA GLY A 329 -12.55 -8.53 -76.31
C GLY A 329 -13.60 -9.54 -75.85
N GLY A 330 -14.02 -9.49 -74.58
CA GLY A 330 -15.26 -10.13 -74.12
C GLY A 330 -15.60 -9.84 -72.65
N ASP A 331 -16.89 -9.69 -72.33
CA ASP A 331 -17.36 -9.66 -70.93
C ASP A 331 -17.23 -11.06 -70.33
N TRP A 332 -16.55 -11.19 -69.20
CA TRP A 332 -16.43 -12.45 -68.48
C TRP A 332 -16.88 -12.31 -67.03
N ILE A 333 -17.32 -13.43 -66.46
CA ILE A 333 -17.83 -13.50 -65.09
C ILE A 333 -16.81 -14.24 -64.26
N TYR A 334 -16.47 -13.65 -63.12
CA TYR A 334 -15.63 -14.25 -62.11
C TYR A 334 -16.34 -14.19 -60.76
N ARG A 335 -16.34 -15.34 -60.06
CA ARG A 335 -16.80 -15.42 -58.68
C ARG A 335 -15.73 -16.06 -57.84
N GLN A 336 -15.56 -15.54 -56.64
CA GLN A 336 -14.73 -16.18 -55.62
C GLN A 336 -15.54 -16.42 -54.37
N LYS A 337 -15.36 -17.60 -53.80
CA LYS A 337 -15.79 -17.94 -52.45
C LYS A 337 -14.54 -18.20 -51.63
N ILE A 338 -14.37 -17.46 -50.54
CA ILE A 338 -13.27 -17.64 -49.60
C ILE A 338 -13.87 -18.07 -48.27
N THR A 339 -13.40 -19.20 -47.74
CA THR A 339 -13.81 -19.69 -46.43
C THR A 339 -12.61 -19.67 -45.49
N LEU A 340 -12.71 -18.93 -44.39
CA LEU A 340 -11.80 -19.07 -43.26
C LEU A 340 -12.30 -20.22 -42.39
N LYS A 341 -11.58 -21.34 -42.36
CA LYS A 341 -12.02 -22.57 -41.70
C LYS A 341 -12.02 -22.47 -40.19
N ASP A 342 -12.84 -23.29 -39.55
CA ASP A 342 -12.94 -23.43 -38.08
C ASP A 342 -11.66 -23.89 -37.38
N THR A 343 -10.69 -24.38 -38.14
CA THR A 343 -9.35 -24.72 -37.67
C THR A 343 -8.39 -23.51 -37.59
N SER A 344 -8.89 -22.30 -37.89
CA SER A 344 -8.15 -21.04 -37.85
C SER A 344 -8.29 -20.33 -36.51
N TYR A 345 -7.18 -19.81 -36.00
CA TYR A 345 -7.12 -19.05 -34.75
C TYR A 345 -6.03 -17.97 -34.78
N MET A 346 -6.15 -17.02 -33.86
CA MET A 346 -5.06 -16.13 -33.44
C MET A 346 -5.01 -16.11 -31.92
N ARG A 347 -3.80 -16.22 -31.38
CA ARG A 347 -3.51 -16.07 -29.98
C ARG A 347 -2.41 -15.04 -29.78
N ILE A 348 -2.60 -14.13 -28.84
CA ILE A 348 -1.61 -13.15 -28.44
C ILE A 348 -1.43 -13.22 -26.92
N ASP A 349 -0.21 -13.52 -26.47
CA ASP A 349 0.18 -13.38 -25.07
C ASP A 349 1.13 -12.18 -24.93
N SER A 350 0.67 -11.12 -24.26
CA SER A 350 1.42 -9.87 -24.13
C SER A 350 1.94 -9.61 -22.72
N ALA A 351 3.03 -8.86 -22.64
CA ALA A 351 3.56 -8.25 -21.43
C ALA A 351 3.65 -6.74 -21.68
N THR A 352 2.60 -6.02 -21.29
CA THR A 352 2.47 -4.59 -21.55
C THR A 352 3.36 -3.77 -20.60
N SER A 353 3.73 -2.58 -21.06
CA SER A 353 4.57 -1.60 -20.40
C SER A 353 3.98 -0.21 -20.58
N PHE A 354 4.26 0.68 -19.63
CA PHE A 354 3.81 2.06 -19.68
C PHE A 354 4.98 3.01 -19.38
N PRO A 355 5.11 4.14 -20.09
CA PRO A 355 6.22 5.07 -19.89
C PRO A 355 6.43 5.44 -18.42
N SER A 356 7.69 5.62 -18.03
CA SER A 356 7.99 6.08 -16.66
C SER A 356 7.39 7.45 -16.42
N THR A 357 6.86 7.67 -15.22
CA THR A 357 6.23 8.93 -14.83
C THR A 357 6.85 9.46 -13.55
N ILE A 358 7.09 10.76 -13.49
CA ILE A 358 7.51 11.42 -12.26
C ILE A 358 6.27 11.60 -11.36
N SER A 359 6.38 11.19 -10.09
CA SER A 359 5.37 11.42 -9.08
C SER A 359 5.98 12.05 -7.82
N PRO A 360 5.34 13.08 -7.23
CA PRO A 360 5.76 13.62 -5.94
C PRO A 360 5.54 12.60 -4.83
N VAL A 361 6.60 12.28 -4.09
CA VAL A 361 6.58 11.31 -2.99
C VAL A 361 7.12 11.99 -1.74
N VAL A 362 6.33 12.01 -0.66
CA VAL A 362 6.77 12.49 0.64
C VAL A 362 7.51 11.36 1.35
N LEU A 363 8.74 11.61 1.77
CA LEU A 363 9.54 10.60 2.48
C LEU A 363 8.96 10.34 3.89
N ILE A 364 9.01 9.09 4.35
CA ILE A 364 8.23 8.65 5.53
C ILE A 364 8.58 9.41 6.82
N HIS A 365 9.85 9.77 7.01
CA HIS A 365 10.31 10.53 8.18
C HIS A 365 9.77 11.96 8.16
N GLU A 366 9.81 12.60 7.01
CA GLU A 366 9.33 13.96 6.78
C GLU A 366 7.81 14.01 6.93
N ALA A 367 7.09 12.99 6.44
CA ALA A 367 5.65 12.84 6.68
C ALA A 367 5.33 12.78 8.18
N TRP A 368 6.04 11.94 8.95
CA TRP A 368 5.90 11.89 10.41
C TRP A 368 6.23 13.24 11.06
N SER A 369 7.32 13.88 10.65
CA SER A 369 7.77 15.17 11.17
C SER A 369 6.73 16.25 10.99
N ARG A 370 6.17 16.38 9.77
CA ARG A 370 5.15 17.37 9.46
C ARG A 370 3.85 17.11 10.18
N VAL A 371 3.42 15.84 10.28
CA VAL A 371 2.25 15.45 11.07
C VAL A 371 2.42 15.85 12.53
N CYS A 372 3.56 15.51 13.14
CA CYS A 372 3.84 15.83 14.53
C CYS A 372 3.91 17.34 14.76
N GLN A 373 4.58 18.11 13.88
CA GLN A 373 4.65 19.57 13.96
C GLN A 373 3.26 20.18 13.90
N SER A 374 2.43 19.73 12.95
CA SER A 374 1.10 20.26 12.71
C SER A 374 0.13 20.00 13.86
N ILE A 375 0.12 18.80 14.45
CA ILE A 375 -0.80 18.48 15.55
C ILE A 375 -0.33 19.02 16.90
N THR A 376 0.98 19.18 17.11
CA THR A 376 1.52 19.66 18.38
C THR A 376 1.75 21.18 18.43
N ASP A 377 1.65 21.87 17.29
CA ASP A 377 2.01 23.28 17.10
C ASP A 377 3.45 23.58 17.55
N GLN A 378 4.35 22.62 17.36
CA GLN A 378 5.72 22.68 17.84
C GLN A 378 6.69 22.21 16.76
N GLU A 379 7.64 23.07 16.42
CA GLU A 379 8.76 22.74 15.55
C GLU A 379 9.58 21.55 16.06
N ASP A 380 10.13 20.77 15.14
CA ASP A 380 11.06 19.67 15.43
C ASP A 380 10.53 18.75 16.57
N SER A 381 9.28 18.30 16.43
CA SER A 381 8.53 17.57 17.46
C SER A 381 8.53 16.05 17.29
N PHE A 382 9.35 15.50 16.37
CA PHE A 382 9.36 14.08 16.02
C PHE A 382 10.77 13.45 16.04
N ARG A 383 10.88 12.23 16.56
CA ARG A 383 12.10 11.42 16.59
C ARG A 383 11.83 10.00 16.15
N SER A 384 12.72 9.47 15.31
CA SER A 384 12.76 8.06 14.98
C SER A 384 14.12 7.70 14.39
N ASP A 385 14.91 6.91 15.11
CA ASP A 385 16.14 6.33 14.56
C ASP A 385 15.80 5.29 13.48
N TYR A 386 14.66 4.59 13.60
CA TYR A 386 14.22 3.58 12.64
C TYR A 386 13.77 4.14 11.29
N TYR A 387 13.04 5.27 11.29
CA TYR A 387 12.63 5.95 10.05
C TYR A 387 13.61 7.04 9.61
N GLY A 388 14.53 7.45 10.48
CA GLY A 388 15.47 8.53 10.23
C GLY A 388 16.58 8.19 9.25
N ARG A 389 17.07 9.21 8.55
CA ARG A 389 18.17 9.12 7.59
C ARG A 389 19.29 10.10 7.90
N THR A 390 20.45 9.88 7.30
CA THR A 390 21.57 10.83 7.38
C THR A 390 21.26 12.21 6.79
N ASP A 391 20.25 12.29 5.93
CA ASP A 391 19.77 13.50 5.28
C ASP A 391 18.33 13.86 5.64
N SER A 392 17.75 13.25 6.67
CA SER A 392 16.38 13.55 7.08
C SER A 392 16.20 15.00 7.55
N GLU A 393 15.01 15.54 7.31
CA GLU A 393 14.61 16.86 7.76
C GLU A 393 13.34 16.79 8.64
N PRO A 394 13.23 17.65 9.67
CA PRO A 394 14.18 18.69 10.08
C PRO A 394 15.37 18.14 10.90
N ARG A 395 15.45 16.82 11.10
CA ARG A 395 16.47 16.18 11.93
C ARG A 395 17.18 15.07 11.18
N GLN A 396 18.50 15.19 11.12
CA GLN A 396 19.41 14.17 10.59
C GLN A 396 19.82 13.16 11.66
N TYR A 397 20.14 11.96 11.20
CA TYR A 397 20.58 10.83 12.02
C TYR A 397 21.99 10.38 11.63
N SER A 398 22.65 9.60 12.48
CA SER A 398 24.02 9.13 12.22
C SER A 398 24.11 8.09 11.11
N VAL A 399 23.04 7.33 10.90
CA VAL A 399 22.91 6.27 9.91
C VAL A 399 21.46 6.24 9.42
N ASP A 400 21.24 5.66 8.23
CA ASP A 400 19.90 5.35 7.77
C ASP A 400 19.31 4.20 8.58
N GLY A 401 18.11 4.40 9.13
CA GLY A 401 17.35 3.38 9.82
C GLY A 401 16.76 2.34 8.85
N GLU A 402 16.46 1.14 9.37
CA GLU A 402 15.97 0.02 8.56
C GLU A 402 14.63 0.30 7.84
N GLY A 403 13.77 1.15 8.43
CA GLY A 403 12.49 1.55 7.84
C GLY A 403 12.53 2.85 7.05
N SER A 404 13.71 3.48 6.92
CA SER A 404 13.86 4.88 6.51
C SER A 404 13.67 5.14 5.01
N LEU A 405 13.89 4.13 4.17
CA LEU A 405 13.78 4.20 2.71
C LEU A 405 12.37 3.84 2.24
N ARG A 406 11.38 4.57 2.76
CA ARG A 406 10.00 4.51 2.31
C ARG A 406 9.47 5.89 2.00
N GLY A 407 8.60 5.96 1.02
CA GLY A 407 7.88 7.16 0.65
C GLY A 407 6.39 6.91 0.54
N GLN A 408 5.61 7.98 0.63
CA GLN A 408 4.17 7.98 0.45
C GLN A 408 3.79 8.93 -0.67
N THR A 409 2.79 8.52 -1.45
CA THR A 409 2.09 9.34 -2.45
C THR A 409 0.60 9.01 -2.35
N ASP A 410 -0.26 9.78 -3.01
CA ASP A 410 -1.67 9.42 -3.20
C ASP A 410 -1.99 9.10 -4.67
N GLY A 411 -3.18 8.58 -4.94
CA GLY A 411 -3.61 8.21 -6.29
C GLY A 411 -3.67 9.40 -7.25
N ALA A 412 -4.10 10.58 -6.79
CA ALA A 412 -4.13 11.78 -7.62
C ALA A 412 -2.72 12.16 -8.09
N LEU A 413 -1.73 12.13 -7.20
CA LEU A 413 -0.33 12.39 -7.54
C LEU A 413 0.27 11.30 -8.44
N LEU A 414 -0.13 10.03 -8.27
CA LEU A 414 0.26 8.95 -9.20
C LEU A 414 -0.26 9.20 -10.62
N ARG A 415 -1.50 9.67 -10.75
CA ARG A 415 -2.14 10.05 -12.03
C ARG A 415 -1.58 11.32 -12.65
N GLY A 416 -0.77 12.07 -11.91
CA GLY A 416 -0.08 13.28 -12.35
C GLY A 416 -0.82 14.58 -12.12
N PHE A 417 -1.74 14.62 -11.14
CA PHE A 417 -2.31 15.87 -10.68
C PHE A 417 -1.22 16.77 -10.06
N PRO A 418 -1.28 18.11 -10.24
CA PRO A 418 -0.29 19.00 -9.65
C PRO A 418 -0.37 19.01 -8.12
N LEU A 419 0.75 18.79 -7.43
CA LEU A 419 0.86 18.79 -5.96
C LEU A 419 0.34 20.07 -5.31
N LYS A 420 0.55 21.23 -5.95
CA LYS A 420 0.09 22.52 -5.43
C LYS A 420 -1.43 22.56 -5.25
N ASP A 421 -2.16 21.92 -6.17
CA ASP A 421 -3.62 21.92 -6.19
C ASP A 421 -4.19 20.68 -5.49
N ASN A 422 -3.36 19.63 -5.32
CA ASN A 422 -3.71 18.34 -4.74
C ASN A 422 -2.66 17.96 -3.67
N PRO A 423 -2.62 18.68 -2.54
CA PRO A 423 -1.66 18.36 -1.49
C PRO A 423 -2.03 17.07 -0.78
N MET A 424 -1.02 16.35 -0.31
CA MET A 424 -1.22 15.11 0.41
C MET A 424 -1.78 15.36 1.80
N HIS A 425 -2.71 14.50 2.22
CA HIS A 425 -3.30 14.55 3.55
C HIS A 425 -3.18 13.20 4.26
N THR A 426 -2.75 13.22 5.52
CA THR A 426 -2.76 12.03 6.39
C THR A 426 -2.98 12.45 7.85
N SER A 427 -3.17 11.48 8.74
CA SER A 427 -3.26 11.71 10.19
C SER A 427 -2.18 10.91 10.93
N PHE A 428 -1.88 11.28 12.18
CA PHE A 428 -0.96 10.50 13.00
C PHE A 428 -1.46 9.07 13.19
N LYS A 429 -2.77 8.91 13.37
CA LYS A 429 -3.40 7.59 13.52
C LYS A 429 -3.23 6.73 12.28
N GLU A 430 -3.51 7.26 11.10
CA GLU A 430 -3.36 6.53 9.82
C GLU A 430 -1.90 6.14 9.58
N MET A 431 -0.97 7.08 9.84
CA MET A 431 0.46 6.81 9.83
C MET A 431 0.86 5.70 10.80
N PHE A 432 0.36 5.74 12.04
CA PHE A 432 0.67 4.75 13.06
C PHE A 432 0.10 3.38 12.70
N GLU A 433 -1.16 3.30 12.29
CA GLU A 433 -1.82 2.04 11.93
C GLU A 433 -1.12 1.36 10.74
N GLY A 434 -0.79 2.12 9.68
CA GLY A 434 -0.08 1.58 8.51
C GLY A 434 1.35 1.18 8.79
N CYS A 435 2.11 2.06 9.45
CA CYS A 435 3.50 1.75 9.79
C CYS A 435 3.60 0.62 10.82
N ASN A 436 2.72 0.56 11.83
CA ASN A 436 2.75 -0.50 12.84
C ASN A 436 2.46 -1.88 12.26
N ALA A 437 1.49 -1.99 11.34
CA ALA A 437 1.19 -3.23 10.63
C ALA A 437 2.43 -3.76 9.87
N ILE A 438 3.22 -2.87 9.29
CA ILE A 438 4.39 -3.22 8.47
C ILE A 438 5.64 -3.48 9.35
N ASP A 439 5.88 -2.63 10.35
CA ASP A 439 7.19 -2.50 11.01
C ASP A 439 7.23 -2.89 12.48
N SER A 440 6.08 -3.15 13.11
CA SER A 440 6.00 -3.37 14.56
C SER A 440 6.60 -2.19 15.35
N ILE A 441 5.95 -1.03 15.30
CA ILE A 441 6.38 0.21 15.96
C ILE A 441 5.52 0.57 17.18
N GLY A 442 6.10 1.33 18.09
CA GLY A 442 5.41 1.99 19.18
C GLY A 442 5.65 3.50 19.18
N VAL A 443 4.90 4.20 20.01
CA VAL A 443 4.93 5.64 20.18
C VAL A 443 5.11 5.98 21.66
N GLY A 444 6.10 6.81 21.97
CA GLY A 444 6.31 7.40 23.28
C GLY A 444 6.55 8.91 23.20
N ILE A 445 6.89 9.50 24.35
CA ILE A 445 7.28 10.91 24.43
C ILE A 445 8.61 11.01 25.16
N ASP A 446 9.61 11.53 24.46
CA ASP A 446 10.91 11.85 25.03
C ASP A 446 10.93 13.31 25.50
N LYS A 447 11.85 13.61 26.44
CA LYS A 447 12.14 14.96 26.91
C LYS A 447 13.54 15.36 26.52
N GLU A 448 13.66 16.38 25.68
CA GLU A 448 14.93 17.02 25.29
C GLU A 448 15.01 18.38 25.99
N GLY A 449 15.64 18.41 27.17
CA GLY A 449 15.62 19.59 28.04
C GLY A 449 14.20 19.91 28.52
N THR A 450 13.66 21.06 28.13
CA THR A 450 12.27 21.46 28.41
C THR A 450 11.28 21.05 27.32
N LYS A 451 11.77 20.61 26.16
CA LYS A 451 10.97 20.25 24.99
C LYS A 451 10.51 18.80 25.10
N GLN A 452 9.27 18.54 24.68
CA GLN A 452 8.74 17.19 24.51
C GLN A 452 8.69 16.86 23.03
N VAL A 453 9.02 15.62 22.68
CA VAL A 453 9.03 15.15 21.29
C VAL A 453 8.37 13.78 21.21
N ILE A 454 7.63 13.55 20.14
CA ILE A 454 7.02 12.26 19.87
C ILE A 454 8.13 11.33 19.37
N ARG A 455 8.23 10.15 19.99
CA ARG A 455 9.25 9.15 19.68
C ARG A 455 8.57 7.94 19.04
N VAL A 456 8.91 7.62 17.79
CA VAL A 456 8.40 6.44 17.08
C VAL A 456 9.55 5.47 16.80
N GLU A 457 9.44 4.26 17.32
CA GLU A 457 10.51 3.24 17.27
C GLU A 457 9.94 1.83 17.23
N PRO A 458 10.73 0.80 16.87
CA PRO A 458 10.33 -0.60 17.02
C PRO A 458 9.84 -0.88 18.44
N VAL A 459 8.81 -1.71 18.60
CA VAL A 459 8.17 -1.97 19.90
C VAL A 459 9.17 -2.33 20.99
N SER A 460 10.23 -3.08 20.66
CA SER A 460 11.30 -3.46 21.59
C SER A 460 12.00 -2.27 22.27
N HIS A 461 12.05 -1.09 21.63
CA HIS A 461 12.62 0.13 22.21
C HIS A 461 11.92 0.50 23.53
N PHE A 462 10.60 0.33 23.59
CA PHE A 462 9.81 0.68 24.77
C PHE A 462 9.89 -0.39 25.88
N TYR A 463 10.49 -1.54 25.62
CA TYR A 463 10.67 -2.65 26.57
C TYR A 463 12.16 -2.95 26.78
N SER A 464 12.89 -1.94 27.27
CA SER A 464 14.35 -1.99 27.38
C SER A 464 14.85 -3.19 28.19
N LYS A 465 15.92 -3.83 27.71
CA LYS A 465 16.64 -4.91 28.43
C LYS A 465 17.53 -4.39 29.55
N GLU A 466 17.40 -3.12 29.92
CA GLU A 466 18.08 -2.52 31.07
C GLU A 466 17.16 -2.41 32.28
N ARG A 467 17.75 -2.48 33.47
CA ARG A 467 17.05 -2.36 34.74
C ARG A 467 16.81 -0.90 35.11
N SER A 468 15.61 -0.60 35.59
CA SER A 468 15.25 0.68 36.22
C SER A 468 15.69 0.70 37.69
N ILE A 469 15.06 -0.14 38.52
CA ILE A 469 15.33 -0.25 39.96
C ILE A 469 15.22 -1.70 40.45
N ILE A 470 15.70 -1.94 41.69
CA ILE A 470 15.51 -3.17 42.46
C ILE A 470 14.61 -2.91 43.66
N LEU A 471 13.65 -3.79 43.88
CA LEU A 471 12.75 -3.81 45.04
C LEU A 471 12.93 -5.13 45.82
N ASN A 472 13.55 -5.04 47.01
CA ASN A 472 13.71 -6.18 47.91
C ASN A 472 12.54 -6.23 48.90
N TRP A 473 12.27 -7.40 49.47
CA TRP A 473 11.27 -7.58 50.52
C TRP A 473 9.86 -7.13 50.10
N VAL A 474 9.50 -7.42 48.85
CA VAL A 474 8.16 -7.14 48.30
C VAL A 474 7.18 -8.21 48.79
N ASN A 475 6.17 -7.77 49.54
CA ASN A 475 5.13 -8.63 50.09
C ASN A 475 3.98 -8.85 49.09
N ASP A 476 3.26 -9.97 49.24
CA ASP A 476 2.05 -10.32 48.47
C ASP A 476 2.19 -10.15 46.93
N ILE A 477 3.28 -10.70 46.37
CA ILE A 477 3.44 -10.74 44.91
C ILE A 477 2.45 -11.74 44.33
N ARG A 478 1.37 -11.23 43.77
CA ARG A 478 0.39 -12.02 43.03
C ARG A 478 0.78 -12.09 41.56
N LYS A 479 0.52 -13.23 40.93
CA LYS A 479 0.72 -13.47 39.50
C LYS A 479 -0.60 -13.87 38.88
N LYS A 480 -0.93 -13.29 37.72
CA LYS A 480 -2.07 -13.71 36.89
C LYS A 480 -1.65 -13.87 35.43
N VAL A 481 -2.43 -14.64 34.69
CA VAL A 481 -2.29 -14.74 33.22
C VAL A 481 -2.87 -13.48 32.59
N ASP A 482 -2.21 -12.93 31.57
CA ASP A 482 -2.76 -11.87 30.73
C ASP A 482 -3.42 -12.46 29.49
N ALA A 483 -4.67 -12.89 29.64
CA ALA A 483 -5.44 -13.52 28.56
C ALA A 483 -5.60 -12.60 27.34
N THR A 484 -5.50 -11.27 27.50
CA THR A 484 -5.70 -10.30 26.41
C THR A 484 -4.56 -10.27 25.40
N ARG A 485 -3.39 -10.83 25.76
CA ARG A 485 -2.18 -10.88 24.90
C ARG A 485 -1.94 -12.24 24.26
N PHE A 486 -2.85 -13.19 24.49
CA PHE A 486 -2.89 -14.43 23.72
C PHE A 486 -3.75 -14.19 22.49
N TYR A 487 -3.24 -14.53 21.32
CA TYR A 487 -3.97 -14.45 20.06
C TYR A 487 -4.23 -15.86 19.53
N ASN A 488 -5.43 -16.11 19.02
CA ASN A 488 -5.75 -17.33 18.28
C ASN A 488 -5.88 -17.05 16.77
N GLU A 489 -6.00 -15.78 16.39
CA GLU A 489 -6.11 -15.30 15.01
C GLU A 489 -5.20 -14.09 14.78
N ILE A 490 -4.62 -13.99 13.57
CA ILE A 490 -3.94 -12.80 13.07
C ILE A 490 -4.57 -12.43 11.74
N LYS A 491 -4.89 -11.15 11.56
CA LYS A 491 -5.27 -10.56 10.28
C LYS A 491 -4.12 -9.67 9.83
N ALA A 492 -3.56 -9.91 8.67
CA ALA A 492 -2.37 -9.19 8.20
C ALA A 492 -2.48 -8.83 6.72
N GLY A 493 -1.77 -7.77 6.33
CA GLY A 493 -1.69 -7.31 4.94
C GLY A 493 -2.24 -5.92 4.73
N TYR A 494 -2.89 -5.70 3.59
CA TYR A 494 -3.32 -4.37 3.15
C TYR A 494 -4.82 -4.32 2.96
N LYS A 495 -5.44 -3.23 3.42
CA LYS A 495 -6.91 -3.07 3.37
C LYS A 495 -7.41 -2.99 1.94
N LYS A 496 -6.73 -2.20 1.11
CA LYS A 496 -6.98 -2.05 -0.33
C LYS A 496 -5.78 -2.63 -1.08
N TRP A 497 -6.03 -3.57 -1.99
CA TRP A 497 -4.98 -4.33 -2.68
C TRP A 497 -5.32 -4.73 -4.12
N ALA A 498 -6.60 -4.70 -4.52
CA ALA A 498 -7.07 -5.03 -5.86
C ALA A 498 -8.12 -4.00 -6.32
N ASN A 499 -8.24 -3.86 -7.64
CA ASN A 499 -9.20 -2.96 -8.30
C ASN A 499 -10.07 -3.73 -9.33
N GLU A 500 -10.26 -5.04 -9.19
CA GLU A 500 -10.98 -5.92 -10.15
C GLU A 500 -10.40 -5.98 -11.58
N GLU A 501 -9.21 -5.42 -11.78
CA GLU A 501 -8.45 -5.46 -13.03
C GLU A 501 -7.66 -6.77 -13.26
N TYR A 502 -7.09 -6.89 -14.47
CA TYR A 502 -6.21 -8.00 -14.87
C TYR A 502 -5.03 -8.20 -13.91
N ASN A 503 -4.55 -9.45 -13.81
CA ASN A 503 -3.39 -9.84 -13.01
C ASN A 503 -3.49 -9.65 -11.49
N ASN A 504 -4.61 -9.17 -10.93
CA ASN A 504 -4.77 -9.06 -9.47
C ASN A 504 -4.64 -10.42 -8.73
N LEU A 505 -4.84 -11.55 -9.41
CA LEU A 505 -4.54 -12.89 -8.86
C LEU A 505 -3.05 -13.14 -8.62
N ASP A 506 -2.16 -12.35 -9.23
CA ASP A 506 -0.71 -12.37 -9.03
C ASP A 506 -0.26 -11.46 -7.86
N GLU A 507 -1.14 -10.60 -7.35
CA GLU A 507 -0.82 -9.65 -6.27
C GLU A 507 -0.68 -10.35 -4.92
N PHE A 508 0.51 -10.27 -4.33
CA PHE A 508 0.86 -10.90 -3.06
C PHE A 508 0.77 -9.95 -1.86
N LEU A 509 0.67 -8.63 -2.10
CA LEU A 509 0.47 -7.60 -1.08
C LEU A 509 -1.02 -7.46 -0.75
N SER A 510 -1.64 -8.58 -0.40
CA SER A 510 -3.08 -8.74 -0.20
C SER A 510 -3.39 -9.23 1.22
N ARG A 511 -4.67 -9.45 1.55
CA ARG A 511 -5.10 -9.81 2.90
C ARG A 511 -4.82 -11.28 3.24
N ARG A 512 -4.36 -11.54 4.46
CA ARG A 512 -4.14 -12.88 5.03
C ARG A 512 -4.83 -13.02 6.38
N GLU A 513 -5.33 -14.22 6.65
CA GLU A 513 -5.77 -14.65 7.97
C GLU A 513 -4.95 -15.87 8.39
N LEU A 514 -4.41 -15.81 9.60
CA LEU A 514 -3.55 -16.86 10.16
C LEU A 514 -4.08 -17.30 11.51
N THR A 515 -3.82 -18.56 11.84
CA THR A 515 -4.20 -19.18 13.09
C THR A 515 -2.97 -19.48 13.93
N LEU A 516 -3.14 -19.32 15.24
CA LEU A 516 -2.19 -19.80 16.24
C LEU A 516 -2.76 -21.05 16.93
N PRO A 517 -1.92 -21.95 17.46
CA PRO A 517 -2.30 -23.12 18.27
C PRO A 517 -2.83 -22.73 19.68
N ILE A 518 -3.70 -21.72 19.76
CA ILE A 518 -4.27 -21.19 20.99
C ILE A 518 -5.79 -21.37 20.95
N THR A 519 -6.34 -22.14 21.89
CA THR A 519 -7.75 -22.56 21.86
C THR A 519 -8.61 -22.02 23.00
N GLN A 520 -7.99 -21.49 24.06
CA GLN A 520 -8.70 -21.04 25.27
C GLN A 520 -9.15 -19.57 25.21
N VAL A 521 -8.75 -18.82 24.18
CA VAL A 521 -9.12 -17.41 23.99
C VAL A 521 -9.61 -17.16 22.57
N LYS A 522 -10.40 -16.11 22.40
CA LYS A 522 -10.85 -15.61 21.09
C LYS A 522 -10.42 -14.14 20.94
N ASN A 523 -9.15 -13.93 20.62
CA ASN A 523 -8.56 -12.62 20.38
C ASN A 523 -7.83 -12.61 19.03
N SER A 524 -8.05 -11.55 18.25
CA SER A 524 -7.37 -11.29 17.00
C SER A 524 -6.27 -10.23 17.20
N LEU A 525 -5.11 -10.46 16.60
CA LEU A 525 -4.12 -9.40 16.34
C LEU A 525 -4.39 -8.83 14.96
N ASP A 526 -4.62 -7.52 14.86
CA ASP A 526 -4.92 -6.82 13.61
C ASP A 526 -3.67 -6.07 13.13
N LEU A 527 -3.11 -6.53 12.01
CA LEU A 527 -1.95 -6.01 11.29
C LEU A 527 -2.34 -5.67 9.84
N ILE A 528 -3.54 -5.14 9.65
CA ILE A 528 -4.01 -4.63 8.36
C ILE A 528 -3.61 -3.16 8.21
N SER A 529 -2.72 -2.88 7.25
CA SER A 529 -2.33 -1.51 6.91
C SER A 529 -3.43 -0.80 6.09
N PRO A 530 -3.79 0.46 6.41
CA PRO A 530 -4.65 1.29 5.57
C PRO A 530 -4.00 1.71 4.25
N PHE A 531 -2.67 1.71 4.14
CA PHE A 531 -1.99 2.06 2.89
C PHE A 531 -2.22 1.03 1.79
N ILE A 532 -2.07 1.46 0.54
CA ILE A 532 -1.97 0.58 -0.63
C ILE A 532 -0.48 0.31 -0.89
N ALA A 533 -0.10 -0.96 -0.93
CA ALA A 533 1.25 -1.38 -1.33
C ALA A 533 1.27 -2.18 -2.64
N GLY A 534 0.11 -2.63 -3.14
CA GLY A 534 0.01 -3.47 -4.33
C GLY A 534 0.57 -2.79 -5.59
N GLY A 535 1.44 -3.50 -6.30
CA GLY A 535 2.10 -2.98 -7.50
C GLY A 535 1.16 -2.87 -8.69
N TYR A 536 0.17 -3.77 -8.80
CA TYR A 536 -0.84 -3.70 -9.86
C TYR A 536 -1.80 -2.54 -9.63
N THR A 537 -2.37 -2.38 -8.43
CA THR A 537 -3.20 -1.22 -8.08
C THR A 537 -2.49 0.10 -8.34
N LEU A 538 -1.20 0.21 -7.95
CA LEU A 538 -0.37 1.38 -8.25
C LEU A 538 -0.29 1.64 -9.76
N GLU A 539 -0.01 0.62 -10.56
CA GLU A 539 0.14 0.75 -12.01
C GLU A 539 -1.17 1.10 -12.72
N PHE A 540 -2.29 0.47 -12.37
CA PHE A 540 -3.61 0.80 -12.95
C PHE A 540 -4.00 2.24 -12.63
N THR A 541 -3.84 2.68 -11.38
CA THR A 541 -4.04 4.08 -11.00
C THR A 541 -3.07 5.00 -11.76
N ARG A 542 -1.80 4.62 -11.92
CA ARG A 542 -0.81 5.43 -12.64
C ARG A 542 -1.09 5.55 -14.15
N ARG A 543 -1.68 4.53 -14.77
CA ARG A 543 -2.05 4.51 -16.20
C ARG A 543 -3.28 5.36 -16.51
N ASP A 544 -4.18 5.56 -15.55
CA ASP A 544 -5.36 6.44 -15.69
C ASP A 544 -4.98 7.93 -15.54
N ARG A 545 -4.20 8.46 -16.48
CA ARG A 545 -3.57 9.79 -16.37
C ARG A 545 -4.57 10.93 -16.33
N TYR A 546 -4.28 11.91 -15.49
CA TYR A 546 -5.00 13.20 -15.43
C TYR A 546 -5.10 13.89 -16.79
N LYS A 547 -4.02 13.89 -17.58
CA LYS A 547 -3.95 14.59 -18.87
C LYS A 547 -4.91 13.99 -19.92
N ASP A 548 -5.30 12.74 -19.75
CA ASP A 548 -6.10 12.01 -20.73
C ASP A 548 -7.60 12.06 -20.38
N ALA A 549 -7.94 12.39 -19.13
CA ALA A 549 -9.33 12.55 -18.68
C ALA A 549 -9.45 13.47 -17.44
N THR A 550 -9.36 14.79 -17.66
CA THR A 550 -9.32 15.80 -16.57
C THR A 550 -10.59 15.86 -15.69
N THR A 551 -11.69 15.23 -16.12
CA THR A 551 -12.97 15.18 -15.39
C THR A 551 -13.31 13.79 -14.84
N LYS A 552 -12.44 12.79 -15.03
CA LYS A 552 -12.69 11.41 -14.59
C LYS A 552 -12.10 11.20 -13.19
N ASP A 553 -12.98 10.86 -12.25
CA ASP A 553 -12.60 10.48 -10.89
C ASP A 553 -12.00 9.05 -10.87
N ASN A 554 -11.11 8.78 -9.92
CA ASN A 554 -10.58 7.45 -9.66
C ASN A 554 -10.78 7.11 -8.18
N GLU A 555 -11.25 5.90 -7.89
CA GLU A 555 -11.55 5.46 -6.52
C GLU A 555 -10.35 5.53 -5.54
N ASN A 556 -9.13 5.59 -6.07
CA ASN A 556 -7.90 5.63 -5.31
C ASN A 556 -7.27 7.04 -5.22
N ASP A 557 -7.92 8.08 -5.78
CA ASP A 557 -7.35 9.45 -5.79
C ASP A 557 -6.96 9.95 -4.40
N ASN A 558 -7.76 9.61 -3.38
CA ASN A 558 -7.55 10.02 -1.98
C ASN A 558 -6.90 8.93 -1.11
N GLU A 559 -6.46 7.82 -1.71
CA GLU A 559 -5.84 6.71 -0.97
C GLU A 559 -4.33 6.87 -0.93
N THR A 560 -3.73 6.58 0.23
CA THR A 560 -2.28 6.68 0.42
C THR A 560 -1.60 5.41 -0.04
N PHE A 561 -0.68 5.55 -0.99
CA PHE A 561 0.22 4.51 -1.44
C PHE A 561 1.54 4.58 -0.68
N ILE A 562 2.07 3.43 -0.27
CA ILE A 562 3.43 3.31 0.26
C ILE A 562 4.34 2.68 -0.80
N ILE A 563 5.51 3.29 -0.99
CA ILE A 563 6.52 2.82 -1.94
C ILE A 563 7.82 2.61 -1.19
N GLU A 564 8.37 1.41 -1.31
CA GLU A 564 9.71 1.09 -0.90
C GLU A 564 10.72 1.69 -1.88
N LEU A 565 11.70 2.40 -1.33
CA LEU A 565 12.69 3.13 -2.10
C LEU A 565 14.08 2.52 -1.87
N ARG A 566 14.99 2.84 -2.78
CA ARG A 566 16.42 2.62 -2.63
C ARG A 566 17.17 3.90 -2.95
N ARG A 567 18.31 4.11 -2.29
CA ARG A 567 19.21 5.20 -2.63
C ARG A 567 19.98 4.92 -3.92
N THR A 568 20.18 5.97 -4.70
CA THR A 568 21.05 5.99 -5.87
C THR A 568 21.93 7.25 -5.83
N ALA A 569 22.91 7.34 -6.73
CA ALA A 569 23.71 8.55 -6.88
C ALA A 569 22.86 9.78 -7.27
N GLY A 570 21.68 9.57 -7.85
CA GLY A 570 20.76 10.63 -8.30
C GLY A 570 19.60 10.91 -7.35
N GLY A 571 19.58 10.34 -6.13
CA GLY A 571 18.49 10.49 -5.17
C GLY A 571 17.84 9.14 -4.83
N PHE A 572 16.54 9.01 -5.04
CA PHE A 572 15.77 7.81 -4.71
C PHE A 572 15.05 7.24 -5.94
N GLU A 573 14.92 5.92 -6.00
CA GLU A 573 14.10 5.20 -6.97
C GLU A 573 13.30 4.09 -6.27
N PRO A 574 12.19 3.60 -6.85
CA PRO A 574 11.48 2.46 -6.31
C PRO A 574 12.37 1.20 -6.26
N ALA A 575 12.34 0.49 -5.15
CA ALA A 575 12.98 -0.81 -5.03
C ALA A 575 12.19 -1.85 -5.85
N ARG A 576 12.93 -2.76 -6.50
CA ARG A 576 12.41 -3.90 -7.26
C ARG A 576 12.90 -5.20 -6.63
N ASN A 577 13.39 -6.13 -7.44
CA ASN A 577 13.93 -7.42 -7.00
C ASN A 577 15.43 -7.40 -6.68
N GLN A 578 16.10 -6.23 -6.64
CA GLN A 578 17.56 -6.19 -6.53
C GLN A 578 18.11 -6.74 -5.20
N ASP A 579 17.30 -6.74 -4.14
CA ASP A 579 17.67 -7.29 -2.83
C ASP A 579 17.45 -8.82 -2.73
N PHE A 580 16.80 -9.41 -3.74
CA PHE A 580 16.35 -10.79 -3.72
C PHE A 580 17.25 -11.68 -4.56
N THR A 581 17.75 -12.74 -3.94
CA THR A 581 18.40 -13.84 -4.66
C THR A 581 17.39 -14.76 -5.34
N MET A 582 16.16 -14.80 -4.84
CA MET A 582 15.03 -15.52 -5.42
C MET A 582 13.75 -14.72 -5.19
N LEU A 583 12.96 -14.56 -6.25
CA LEU A 583 11.62 -14.00 -6.20
C LEU A 583 10.78 -14.67 -7.31
N ASP A 584 10.17 -15.79 -6.96
CA ASP A 584 9.49 -16.70 -7.89
C ASP A 584 7.98 -16.77 -7.64
N ASN A 585 7.26 -17.42 -8.56
CA ASN A 585 5.81 -17.50 -8.59
C ASN A 585 5.12 -16.12 -8.69
N ILE A 586 5.78 -15.16 -9.35
CA ILE A 586 5.23 -13.85 -9.73
C ILE A 586 5.34 -13.73 -11.25
N LEU A 587 4.36 -13.11 -11.90
CA LEU A 587 4.33 -13.02 -13.37
C LEU A 587 5.52 -12.28 -13.98
N ASP A 588 5.99 -11.22 -13.30
CA ASP A 588 7.18 -10.45 -13.68
C ASP A 588 7.87 -9.87 -12.44
N PRO A 589 8.92 -10.54 -11.93
CA PRO A 589 9.72 -10.08 -10.79
C PRO A 589 10.54 -8.82 -11.08
N ASN A 590 10.92 -8.56 -12.33
CA ASN A 590 11.82 -7.45 -12.68
C ASN A 590 11.13 -6.08 -12.60
N THR A 591 9.81 -6.08 -12.60
CA THR A 591 8.96 -4.89 -12.50
C THR A 591 8.16 -4.83 -11.19
N VAL A 592 8.49 -5.69 -10.22
CA VAL A 592 7.81 -5.73 -8.92
C VAL A 592 8.00 -4.43 -8.16
N TYR A 593 6.98 -4.06 -7.39
CA TYR A 593 7.04 -3.02 -6.37
C TYR A 593 6.93 -3.65 -4.99
N ASN A 594 7.56 -3.04 -3.98
CA ASN A 594 7.29 -3.31 -2.56
C ASN A 594 7.50 -4.76 -2.10
N ALA A 595 8.41 -5.50 -2.74
CA ALA A 595 8.65 -6.91 -2.42
C ALA A 595 9.10 -7.14 -0.96
N ASN A 596 9.80 -6.19 -0.32
CA ASN A 596 10.16 -6.35 1.10
C ASN A 596 8.99 -6.07 2.06
N LEU A 597 7.86 -5.60 1.55
CA LEU A 597 6.63 -5.35 2.29
C LEU A 597 5.65 -6.54 2.21
N SER A 598 6.13 -7.70 1.72
CA SER A 598 5.35 -8.94 1.67
C SER A 598 4.80 -9.33 3.06
N ILE A 599 3.68 -10.05 3.09
CA ILE A 599 2.91 -10.24 4.31
C ILE A 599 3.68 -11.10 5.31
N SER A 600 4.35 -12.15 4.85
CA SER A 600 5.19 -13.00 5.69
C SER A 600 6.36 -12.22 6.31
N ARG A 601 6.94 -11.25 5.59
CA ARG A 601 8.00 -10.37 6.11
C ARG A 601 7.45 -9.40 7.15
N ASN A 602 6.26 -8.83 6.94
CA ASN A 602 5.57 -7.99 7.94
C ASN A 602 5.28 -8.79 9.23
N LEU A 603 4.84 -10.04 9.11
CA LEU A 603 4.58 -10.94 10.24
C LEU A 603 5.87 -11.26 11.01
N ILE A 604 6.98 -11.51 10.31
CA ILE A 604 8.30 -11.71 10.92
C ILE A 604 8.77 -10.45 11.65
N ARG A 605 8.60 -9.25 11.07
CA ARG A 605 8.88 -7.97 11.76
C ARG A 605 8.05 -7.82 13.04
N ASN A 606 6.80 -8.26 13.04
CA ASN A 606 5.92 -8.32 14.21
C ASN A 606 6.16 -9.55 15.12
N GLY A 607 7.14 -10.39 14.80
CA GLY A 607 7.33 -11.71 15.39
C GLY A 607 7.52 -11.67 16.91
N ALA A 608 8.20 -10.66 17.44
CA ALA A 608 8.47 -10.55 18.88
C ALA A 608 7.20 -10.34 19.73
N ILE A 609 6.11 -9.83 19.12
CA ILE A 609 4.79 -9.71 19.75
C ILE A 609 4.03 -11.04 19.63
N ILE A 610 4.01 -11.61 18.42
CA ILE A 610 3.31 -12.87 18.10
C ILE A 610 3.87 -14.03 18.94
N ALA A 611 5.20 -14.13 19.01
CA ALA A 611 5.92 -15.18 19.74
C ALA A 611 5.57 -15.23 21.23
N ALA A 612 5.05 -14.14 21.83
CA ALA A 612 4.62 -14.12 23.23
C ALA A 612 3.47 -15.11 23.50
N SER A 613 2.60 -15.35 22.51
CA SER A 613 1.54 -16.37 22.58
C SER A 613 2.09 -17.79 22.48
N LEU A 614 3.23 -17.97 21.78
CA LEU A 614 3.78 -19.28 21.40
C LEU A 614 4.91 -19.77 22.30
N ILE A 615 5.25 -19.09 23.39
CA ILE A 615 6.36 -19.46 24.29
C ILE A 615 6.28 -20.92 24.76
N LYS A 616 5.06 -21.45 24.92
CA LYS A 616 4.77 -22.81 25.39
C LYS A 616 4.32 -23.77 24.28
N SER A 617 4.34 -23.31 23.03
CA SER A 617 4.07 -24.10 21.83
C SER A 617 5.38 -24.43 21.14
N GLU A 618 5.44 -25.58 20.46
CA GLU A 618 6.48 -25.86 19.46
C GLU A 618 5.97 -25.66 18.03
N GLU A 619 4.67 -25.41 17.85
CA GLU A 619 4.07 -25.06 16.55
C GLU A 619 4.22 -23.55 16.26
N GLY A 620 4.35 -23.21 14.98
CA GLY A 620 4.35 -21.84 14.46
C GLY A 620 2.95 -21.29 14.19
N ILE A 621 2.87 -20.34 13.27
CA ILE A 621 1.60 -19.78 12.78
C ILE A 621 1.31 -20.26 11.36
N LYS A 622 0.04 -20.59 11.12
CA LYS A 622 -0.40 -21.21 9.86
C LYS A 622 -1.46 -20.34 9.20
N MET A 623 -1.29 -20.08 7.90
CA MET A 623 -2.30 -19.37 7.13
C MET A 623 -3.58 -20.22 7.04
N SER A 624 -4.71 -19.64 7.45
CA SER A 624 -6.03 -20.25 7.31
C SER A 624 -6.78 -19.74 6.08
N PHE A 625 -6.50 -18.51 5.65
CA PHE A 625 -7.08 -17.90 4.46
C PHE A 625 -6.14 -16.84 3.87
N GLY A 626 -6.16 -16.68 2.55
CA GLY A 626 -5.40 -15.64 1.86
C GLY A 626 -5.99 -15.31 0.51
N GLU A 627 -6.03 -14.02 0.20
CA GLU A 627 -6.47 -13.49 -1.09
C GLU A 627 -5.29 -13.30 -2.06
N GLY A 628 -5.55 -13.10 -3.35
CA GLY A 628 -4.50 -12.89 -4.35
C GLY A 628 -3.47 -14.04 -4.40
N ASN A 629 -2.20 -13.70 -4.62
CA ASN A 629 -1.13 -14.67 -4.74
C ASN A 629 -0.51 -15.04 -3.39
N THR A 630 -0.80 -16.25 -2.93
CA THR A 630 -0.24 -16.82 -1.69
C THR A 630 0.94 -17.76 -1.95
N ARG A 631 1.35 -17.94 -3.20
CA ARG A 631 2.37 -18.93 -3.59
C ARG A 631 3.76 -18.32 -3.84
N VAL A 632 3.89 -17.01 -3.63
CA VAL A 632 5.16 -16.31 -3.82
C VAL A 632 6.26 -16.91 -2.95
N LEU A 633 7.41 -17.12 -3.58
CA LEU A 633 8.65 -17.56 -2.96
C LEU A 633 9.61 -16.38 -2.97
N SER A 634 10.17 -16.02 -1.82
CA SER A 634 11.14 -14.95 -1.74
C SER A 634 12.32 -15.29 -0.83
N GLN A 635 13.52 -14.90 -1.23
CA GLN A 635 14.73 -15.08 -0.45
C GLN A 635 15.70 -13.92 -0.70
N LYS A 636 16.10 -13.24 0.38
CA LYS A 636 17.20 -12.26 0.35
C LYS A 636 18.56 -12.93 0.53
N THR A 637 19.62 -12.21 0.20
CA THR A 637 20.99 -12.65 0.50
C THR A 637 21.15 -12.90 2.00
N GLY A 638 21.51 -14.13 2.38
CA GLY A 638 21.73 -14.52 3.78
C GLY A 638 20.45 -14.81 4.59
N GLU A 639 19.29 -14.91 3.93
CA GLU A 639 18.01 -15.26 4.54
C GLU A 639 17.58 -16.67 4.14
N ASP A 640 16.78 -17.33 4.98
CA ASP A 640 16.07 -18.57 4.61
C ASP A 640 14.94 -18.28 3.61
N LEU A 641 14.54 -19.29 2.83
CA LEU A 641 13.42 -19.17 1.90
C LEU A 641 12.11 -18.86 2.65
N ILE A 642 11.41 -17.82 2.21
CA ILE A 642 10.08 -17.45 2.70
C ILE A 642 9.04 -17.82 1.64
N ILE A 643 7.99 -18.53 2.07
CA ILE A 643 6.83 -18.91 1.25
C ILE A 643 5.62 -18.20 1.83
N GLU A 644 4.89 -17.41 1.03
CA GLU A 644 3.76 -16.59 1.56
C GLU A 644 2.61 -17.41 2.17
N SER A 645 2.43 -18.65 1.74
CA SER A 645 1.47 -19.62 2.30
C SER A 645 2.10 -20.60 3.30
N GLY A 646 3.41 -20.50 3.51
CA GLY A 646 4.15 -21.39 4.40
C GLY A 646 3.80 -21.16 5.87
N GLU A 647 4.05 -22.18 6.69
CA GLU A 647 4.06 -22.00 8.14
C GLU A 647 5.22 -21.07 8.51
N ILE A 648 4.93 -20.01 9.27
CA ILE A 648 5.98 -19.18 9.86
C ILE A 648 6.32 -19.80 11.21
N THR A 649 7.53 -20.31 11.28
CA THR A 649 8.05 -21.04 12.45
C THR A 649 8.27 -20.11 13.63
N LYS A 650 8.33 -20.70 14.83
CA LYS A 650 8.65 -19.98 16.06
C LYS A 650 10.04 -19.35 16.01
N GLU A 651 10.98 -20.01 15.34
CA GLU A 651 12.34 -19.54 15.11
C GLU A 651 12.33 -18.26 14.25
N GLN A 652 11.56 -18.24 13.16
CA GLN A 652 11.41 -17.06 12.31
C GLN A 652 10.77 -15.87 13.03
N LEU A 653 9.80 -16.11 13.92
CA LEU A 653 9.19 -15.04 14.74
C LEU A 653 10.15 -14.46 15.80
N GLY A 654 11.27 -15.15 16.07
CA GLY A 654 12.27 -14.70 17.02
C GLY A 654 11.82 -14.74 18.48
N LYS A 655 12.57 -14.05 19.35
CA LYS A 655 12.35 -14.08 20.80
C LYS A 655 11.26 -13.10 21.22
N ALA A 656 10.23 -13.63 21.89
CA ALA A 656 9.19 -12.81 22.52
C ALA A 656 9.77 -11.76 23.50
N ILE A 657 9.25 -10.53 23.46
CA ILE A 657 9.68 -9.43 24.34
C ILE A 657 9.28 -9.69 25.80
N TRP A 658 8.08 -10.25 26.00
CA TRP A 658 7.48 -10.51 27.30
C TRP A 658 6.88 -11.91 27.37
N ARG A 659 6.46 -12.28 28.57
CA ARG A 659 5.52 -13.40 28.77
C ARG A 659 4.17 -12.83 29.12
N ASN A 660 3.09 -13.48 28.66
CA ASN A 660 1.70 -13.09 28.90
C ASN A 660 1.26 -13.36 30.35
N GLU A 661 2.01 -12.81 31.29
CA GLU A 661 1.83 -12.94 32.74
C GLU A 661 2.02 -11.57 33.38
N ILE A 662 1.14 -11.24 34.32
CA ILE A 662 1.16 -9.98 35.06
C ILE A 662 1.51 -10.26 36.51
N TYR A 663 2.39 -9.45 37.07
CA TYR A 663 2.67 -9.37 38.49
C TYR A 663 1.96 -8.17 39.11
N LEU A 664 1.39 -8.40 40.29
CA LEU A 664 0.64 -7.41 41.05
C LEU A 664 1.17 -7.38 42.48
N PHE A 665 1.56 -6.20 42.96
CA PHE A 665 1.96 -6.01 44.35
C PHE A 665 1.88 -4.53 44.72
N LYS A 666 2.01 -4.26 46.03
CA LYS A 666 2.23 -2.92 46.53
C LYS A 666 3.60 -2.84 47.21
N HIS A 667 4.28 -1.73 47.04
CA HIS A 667 5.57 -1.52 47.70
C HIS A 667 5.83 -0.03 47.97
N ARG A 668 6.39 0.25 49.15
CA ARG A 668 6.77 1.62 49.51
C ARG A 668 8.07 2.01 48.82
N LEU A 669 8.07 3.13 48.12
CA LEU A 669 9.26 3.63 47.43
C LEU A 669 9.94 4.77 48.21
N SER A 670 11.27 4.80 48.12
CA SER A 670 12.02 6.03 48.39
C SER A 670 11.76 7.08 47.30
N LEU A 671 11.99 8.35 47.63
CA LEU A 671 11.88 9.44 46.65
C LEU A 671 12.84 9.23 45.47
N MET A 672 14.02 8.66 45.72
CA MET A 672 15.01 8.38 44.68
C MET A 672 14.50 7.30 43.72
N GLN A 673 14.00 6.16 44.24
CA GLN A 673 13.40 5.11 43.40
C GLN A 673 12.23 5.64 42.56
N TRP A 674 11.35 6.45 43.15
CA TRP A 674 10.24 7.06 42.42
C TRP A 674 10.72 8.00 41.30
N ARG A 675 11.77 8.81 41.56
CA ARG A 675 12.40 9.66 40.54
C ARG A 675 13.02 8.82 39.42
N THR A 676 13.74 7.75 39.75
CA THR A 676 14.38 6.86 38.75
C THR A 676 13.36 6.21 37.83
N ILE A 677 12.27 5.64 38.37
CA ILE A 677 11.23 5.03 37.53
C ILE A 677 10.60 6.08 36.61
N ASN A 678 10.38 7.30 37.10
CA ASN A 678 9.82 8.39 36.29
C ASN A 678 10.76 8.87 35.16
N GLN A 679 12.07 8.74 35.33
CA GLN A 679 13.07 9.10 34.31
C GLN A 679 13.30 7.94 33.33
N HIS A 680 13.12 6.70 33.77
CA HIS A 680 13.36 5.50 32.97
C HIS A 680 12.18 4.51 33.07
N PRO A 681 10.99 4.90 32.58
CA PRO A 681 9.78 4.11 32.74
C PRO A 681 9.69 2.91 31.77
N THR A 682 10.51 2.88 30.72
CA THR A 682 10.58 1.79 29.73
C THR A 682 11.46 0.62 30.16
N LYS A 683 12.34 0.83 31.15
CA LYS A 683 13.24 -0.17 31.74
C LYS A 683 12.48 -1.09 32.69
N TYR A 684 12.93 -2.34 32.86
CA TYR A 684 12.25 -3.29 33.74
C TYR A 684 12.57 -3.05 35.23
N ILE A 685 11.65 -3.45 36.10
CA ILE A 685 11.84 -3.48 37.55
C ILE A 685 12.22 -4.90 37.98
N GLU A 686 13.24 -5.01 38.83
CA GLU A 686 13.57 -6.24 39.56
C GLU A 686 12.87 -6.24 40.92
N PHE A 687 12.19 -7.33 41.28
CA PHE A 687 11.48 -7.42 42.55
C PHE A 687 11.48 -8.83 43.14
N SER A 688 11.55 -8.94 44.47
CA SER A 688 11.61 -10.22 45.19
C SER A 688 11.01 -10.11 46.60
N PRO A 689 10.44 -11.18 47.17
CA PRO A 689 10.11 -11.23 48.60
C PRO A 689 11.37 -11.29 49.49
N THR A 690 12.55 -11.49 48.91
CA THR A 690 13.85 -11.51 49.60
C THR A 690 14.81 -10.51 48.96
N ASP A 691 16.10 -10.59 49.29
CA ASP A 691 17.20 -9.87 48.64
C ASP A 691 17.83 -10.65 47.46
N ARG A 692 17.26 -11.81 47.08
CA ARG A 692 17.75 -12.70 46.00
C ARG A 692 16.60 -13.14 45.08
N ASN A 693 16.91 -13.82 43.98
CA ASN A 693 15.91 -14.44 43.06
C ASN A 693 14.85 -13.48 42.51
N HIS A 694 15.28 -12.30 42.06
CA HIS A 694 14.38 -11.27 41.53
C HIS A 694 13.64 -11.71 40.28
N LYS A 695 12.33 -11.47 40.28
CA LYS A 695 11.49 -11.46 39.09
C LYS A 695 11.70 -10.15 38.35
N LYS A 696 11.49 -10.17 37.04
CA LYS A 696 11.65 -9.01 36.15
C LYS A 696 10.32 -8.67 35.50
N GLY A 697 9.94 -7.40 35.53
CA GLY A 697 8.70 -6.95 34.90
C GLY A 697 8.75 -5.52 34.38
N TYR A 698 8.13 -5.29 33.23
CA TYR A 698 7.90 -3.98 32.64
C TYR A 698 6.66 -3.34 33.24
N ILE A 699 6.68 -2.03 33.45
CA ILE A 699 5.53 -1.31 33.99
C ILE A 699 4.39 -1.33 32.95
N LEU A 700 3.25 -1.89 33.33
CA LEU A 700 1.96 -1.61 32.70
C LEU A 700 1.28 -0.45 33.42
N GLU A 701 1.29 -0.50 34.76
CA GLU A 701 0.75 0.54 35.62
C GLU A 701 1.59 0.68 36.88
N ALA A 702 1.86 1.92 37.30
CA ALA A 702 2.36 2.24 38.63
C ALA A 702 1.54 3.40 39.20
N VAL A 703 0.75 3.11 40.24
CA VAL A 703 -0.16 4.07 40.88
C VAL A 703 0.35 4.41 42.28
N PRO A 704 0.88 5.61 42.49
CA PRO A 704 1.38 6.03 43.80
C PRO A 704 0.25 6.55 44.70
N ASP A 705 0.24 6.14 45.96
CA ASP A 705 -0.50 6.79 47.04
C ASP A 705 0.39 7.92 47.63
N GLN A 706 -0.04 9.17 47.44
CA GLN A 706 0.74 10.34 47.84
C GLN A 706 0.87 10.50 49.36
N ARG A 707 -0.03 9.89 50.14
CA ARG A 707 -0.01 9.95 51.61
C ARG A 707 0.96 8.91 52.18
N THR A 708 0.94 7.68 51.66
CA THR A 708 1.72 6.56 52.22
C THR A 708 3.08 6.35 51.53
N ARG A 709 3.26 6.87 50.31
CA ARG A 709 4.35 6.55 49.37
C ARG A 709 4.39 5.08 48.94
N GLU A 710 3.29 4.37 49.18
CA GLU A 710 3.10 3.04 48.63
C GLU A 710 2.70 3.16 47.15
N VAL A 711 3.29 2.33 46.30
CA VAL A 711 2.98 2.27 44.88
C VAL A 711 2.36 0.92 44.57
N SER A 712 1.17 0.94 43.96
CA SER A 712 0.55 -0.25 43.41
C SER A 712 1.12 -0.50 42.02
N PHE A 713 1.75 -1.65 41.84
CA PHE A 713 2.39 -2.05 40.59
C PHE A 713 1.58 -3.11 39.87
N THR A 714 1.39 -2.89 38.58
CA THR A 714 0.96 -3.87 37.59
C THR A 714 2.11 -4.02 36.60
N LEU A 715 2.85 -5.13 36.65
CA LEU A 715 4.02 -5.35 35.80
C LEU A 715 3.81 -6.52 34.83
N LEU A 716 4.10 -6.31 33.56
CA LEU A 716 4.18 -7.37 32.55
C LEU A 716 5.49 -8.14 32.69
N ARG A 717 5.44 -9.47 32.79
CA ARG A 717 6.64 -10.29 32.97
C ARG A 717 7.59 -10.13 31.79
N ALA A 718 8.81 -9.68 32.08
CA ALA A 718 9.86 -9.55 31.07
C ALA A 718 10.38 -10.93 30.62
N ASN A 719 10.73 -11.07 29.34
CA ASN A 719 11.34 -12.28 28.78
C ASN A 719 12.79 -11.99 28.38
N LEU A 720 13.65 -11.79 29.39
CA LEU A 720 15.04 -11.37 29.25
C LEU A 720 15.99 -12.54 29.21
#